data_AF-A0A9P7RI79-F1
#
_entry.id   AF-A0A9P7RI79-F1
#
_cell.length_a   1.000
_cell.length_b   1.000
_cell.length_c   1.000
_cell.angle_alpha   90.00
_cell.angle_beta   90.00
_cell.angle_gamma   90.00
#
_symmetry.space_group_name_H-M   'P 1'
#
loop_
_entity.id
_entity.type
_entity.pdbx_description
1 polymer ?
#
loop_
_entity_poly.entity_id
_entity_poly.type
_entity_poly.pdbx_seq_one_letter_code
_entity_poly.pdbx_strand_id
1 'polypeptide(L)'
;MAKTIKHPISFVAFQQQGANRPGIGHLDTESQNIQPLSFNSGKAVENLYQVIVAGEQTYLAAGPVLHVHDVKLLPPISGRDILAVGKNYMEHAKEFNSSGYDSSDKVDLPSHPVIFTKRATSIIANGEELHIHKGFTGSADYEGEIGVIISKPGYQIQEDEAWNYVWGYTIINDVTARERQRDHKQFYIGKSADTFCPMGPSAVQKEDLPDWGRSLRLQTHVNGELRQDATAKDLIFSIPHLIRTLSAGQTLQPGDVIATGTPAGVGIGKAPPVFLKPGDELAVTIAGLGTLRNRVADHSQMNPTEQKIKERSMDLFRLDNSEKSKQAQFGLNRNIGRFGAGYQRIGVGKDPIILVHGLGGTKDYWLPLITSLELGNSASVHVYDFAGHGLTPTHPLETITVDSLTQDLSGVFSLAEADSGTSPATLIAHSHGCLIAINYALAHPGHVKKLILFGPPPLPLHSSIKDQLINFAALARTQGLSKIMEDVVATQVSGHTKKTSPLAVAAVRLSIAGQDPEAYAKACSAFASADAIDLKKVETETLLITGQDDSVSSPAVVEDYVQKINGSRKVVLPNVGHWHIFEDFAGVALDMFGGLWSMAFTTCVAALFYFFVKFYAARQTIWRMQKAGLPMPAYSSLGGHFPLIKRIMGTLPSDSIIHNIMWKISEDYSNGIFYLSLWPFSGTMMVLADADAASQLDSLALGKGLDIIDPIEKVTGGKSLLTMKGDEWKHWRRLFNPGFSAGYMMGLTSAIADEVGIFRQKLLAKCATGQSEMFLLEDLTLKMTFDIIGSVVLLTERSGSLSNLNDTTRSKSIASLFIDDYLKELGEENLGKRENPDTTQKIKQIITPQVRLFLFAGHDTTSSTLLYCYYLLSRSPEIISRTIAEHNDVFGTDPSQVQDKIHKDPQLLNMIPYTVAFIKEVLRIFAPAGAMRQGRSDVQIVDADGHVLPTEGCNVWTLVQAIHHNPKYWKDPDACIPERWLVGPGDPLYPHKGAWRPFEWGPRNCIGQTLAMLELRIALVMTVREFVIKPAYEDWDKLHPKSGIRSVKGNRAYQAVKGGGGAHPADGFPVRIGLRSC
;
A
#
# COMPACT_ATOMS: atom_id res chain seq x y z
N MET A 1 47.82 -22.24 -3.53
CA MET A 1 46.47 -21.66 -3.45
C MET A 1 46.58 -20.15 -3.66
N ALA A 2 46.20 -19.65 -4.83
CA ALA A 2 46.11 -18.21 -5.06
C ALA A 2 44.96 -17.68 -4.18
N LYS A 3 45.25 -16.77 -3.25
CA LYS A 3 44.23 -16.02 -2.53
C LYS A 3 43.47 -15.20 -3.57
N THR A 4 42.19 -15.48 -3.76
CA THR A 4 41.28 -14.59 -4.50
C THR A 4 41.33 -13.23 -3.81
N ILE A 5 41.88 -12.22 -4.49
CA ILE A 5 41.94 -10.85 -3.98
C ILE A 5 40.50 -10.34 -3.99
N LYS A 6 39.90 -10.18 -2.81
CA LYS A 6 38.58 -9.55 -2.67
C LYS A 6 38.80 -8.04 -2.81
N HIS A 7 38.16 -7.40 -3.79
CA HIS A 7 38.22 -5.94 -3.94
C HIS A 7 37.47 -5.27 -2.77
N PRO A 8 37.97 -4.14 -2.22
CA PRO A 8 37.36 -3.45 -1.10
C PRO A 8 35.99 -2.85 -1.48
N ILE A 9 35.01 -2.92 -0.57
CA ILE A 9 33.67 -2.37 -0.81
C ILE A 9 33.68 -0.86 -0.52
N SER A 10 33.38 -0.05 -1.55
CA SER A 10 33.39 1.41 -1.45
C SER A 10 31.99 1.98 -1.31
N PHE A 11 31.67 2.57 -0.16
CA PHE A 11 30.40 3.27 0.06
C PHE A 11 30.46 4.68 -0.51
N VAL A 12 29.50 5.04 -1.36
CA VAL A 12 29.39 6.37 -1.97
C VAL A 12 28.03 7.00 -1.66
N ALA A 13 28.04 8.29 -1.33
CA ALA A 13 26.83 9.10 -1.21
C ALA A 13 26.55 9.81 -2.53
N PHE A 14 25.31 9.78 -2.99
CA PHE A 14 24.93 10.36 -4.28
C PHE A 14 23.52 10.95 -4.25
N GLN A 15 23.21 11.79 -5.24
CA GLN A 15 21.88 12.31 -5.51
C GLN A 15 21.59 12.21 -7.01
N GLN A 16 20.50 11.51 -7.36
CA GLN A 16 20.02 11.43 -8.75
C GLN A 16 19.37 12.75 -9.19
N GLN A 17 19.49 13.08 -10.47
CA GLN A 17 18.77 14.22 -11.04
C GLN A 17 17.25 14.04 -10.92
N GLY A 18 16.55 15.07 -10.43
CA GLY A 18 15.10 15.03 -10.21
C GLY A 18 14.65 14.32 -8.92
N ALA A 19 15.58 13.69 -8.17
CA ALA A 19 15.27 13.09 -6.87
C ALA A 19 15.47 14.09 -5.72
N ASN A 20 14.46 14.17 -4.83
CA ASN A 20 14.48 15.06 -3.67
C ASN A 20 15.27 14.50 -2.46
N ARG A 21 15.84 13.30 -2.55
CA ARG A 21 16.56 12.65 -1.44
C ARG A 21 17.91 12.07 -1.87
N PRO A 22 18.94 12.16 -1.01
CA PRO A 22 20.21 11.48 -1.23
C PRO A 22 20.09 9.97 -1.02
N GLY A 23 21.03 9.22 -1.58
CA GLY A 23 21.16 7.77 -1.43
C GLY A 23 22.60 7.33 -1.15
N ILE A 24 22.74 6.11 -0.62
CA ILE A 24 24.03 5.42 -0.46
C ILE A 24 24.09 4.22 -1.41
N GLY A 25 25.24 4.00 -2.03
CA GLY A 25 25.50 2.87 -2.91
C GLY A 25 26.89 2.27 -2.70
N HIS A 26 27.10 1.07 -3.25
CA HIS A 26 28.44 0.52 -3.44
C HIS A 26 28.99 0.98 -4.79
N LEU A 27 30.14 1.65 -4.80
CA LEU A 27 30.88 2.05 -5.98
C LEU A 27 31.86 0.95 -6.39
N ASP A 28 31.73 0.49 -7.62
CA ASP A 28 32.78 -0.25 -8.32
C ASP A 28 33.71 0.76 -8.99
N THR A 29 34.95 0.82 -8.51
CA THR A 29 35.95 1.80 -8.96
C THR A 29 36.49 1.49 -10.37
N GLU A 30 36.41 0.25 -10.84
CA GLU A 30 36.85 -0.12 -12.19
C GLU A 30 35.78 0.21 -13.23
N SER A 31 34.53 -0.18 -12.95
CA SER A 31 33.42 0.04 -13.89
C SER A 31 32.71 1.40 -13.72
N GLN A 32 33.06 2.17 -12.68
CA GLN A 32 32.43 3.46 -12.33
C GLN A 32 30.91 3.38 -12.12
N ASN A 33 30.44 2.19 -11.73
CA ASN A 33 29.04 1.91 -11.45
C ASN A 33 28.74 1.98 -9.96
N ILE A 34 27.56 2.48 -9.63
CA ILE A 34 27.03 2.61 -8.28
C ILE A 34 25.83 1.67 -8.18
N GLN A 35 25.90 0.70 -7.28
CA GLN A 35 24.75 -0.11 -6.88
C GLN A 35 24.09 0.55 -5.66
N PRO A 36 22.89 1.15 -5.79
CA PRO A 36 22.20 1.73 -4.63
C PRO A 36 21.87 0.68 -3.57
N LEU A 37 21.68 1.14 -2.32
CA LEU A 37 21.36 0.29 -1.17
C LEU A 37 19.98 0.61 -0.58
N SER A 38 19.31 -0.43 -0.09
CA SER A 38 18.15 -0.32 0.80
C SER A 38 18.36 -1.18 2.04
N PHE A 39 17.70 -0.85 3.14
CA PHE A 39 17.56 -1.76 4.27
C PHE A 39 16.77 -3.02 3.88
N ASN A 40 16.85 -4.06 4.70
CA ASN A 40 16.07 -5.31 4.51
C ASN A 40 14.55 -5.08 4.45
N SER A 41 14.05 -3.95 4.97
CA SER A 41 12.64 -3.53 4.86
C SER A 41 12.26 -2.94 3.50
N GLY A 42 13.20 -2.80 2.57
CA GLY A 42 13.03 -2.13 1.28
C GLY A 42 13.15 -0.59 1.34
N LYS A 43 13.38 -0.01 2.52
CA LYS A 43 13.60 1.44 2.66
C LYS A 43 15.01 1.80 2.17
N ALA A 44 15.12 2.72 1.21
CA ALA A 44 16.41 3.20 0.70
C ALA A 44 17.31 3.73 1.83
N VAL A 45 18.62 3.46 1.73
CA VAL A 45 19.63 4.02 2.63
C VAL A 45 19.97 5.43 2.16
N GLU A 46 19.73 6.43 3.00
CA GLU A 46 19.78 7.86 2.62
C GLU A 46 21.12 8.53 2.97
N ASN A 47 21.89 8.00 3.93
CA ASN A 47 23.18 8.56 4.33
C ASN A 47 24.09 7.53 5.03
N LEU A 48 25.39 7.80 5.14
CA LEU A 48 26.34 6.84 5.71
C LEU A 48 26.16 6.63 7.23
N TYR A 49 25.61 7.62 7.97
CA TYR A 49 25.29 7.44 9.39
C TYR A 49 24.33 6.27 9.63
N GLN A 50 23.38 6.07 8.72
CA GLN A 50 22.47 4.93 8.73
C GLN A 50 23.21 3.59 8.58
N VAL A 51 24.18 3.52 7.67
CA VAL A 51 25.02 2.32 7.47
C VAL A 51 25.82 2.02 8.74
N ILE A 52 26.44 3.05 9.34
CA ILE A 52 27.27 2.91 10.55
C ILE A 52 26.44 2.41 11.73
N VAL A 53 25.26 3.00 11.97
CA VAL A 53 24.41 2.67 13.12
C VAL A 53 23.69 1.33 12.94
N ALA A 54 23.28 0.99 11.71
CA ALA A 54 22.57 -0.26 11.44
C ALA A 54 23.49 -1.49 11.48
N GLY A 55 24.79 -1.31 11.25
CA GLY A 55 25.78 -2.39 11.30
C GLY A 55 25.72 -3.33 10.08
N GLU A 56 26.56 -4.37 10.08
CA GLU A 56 26.62 -5.34 8.97
C GLU A 56 25.31 -6.13 8.81
N GLN A 57 24.96 -6.50 7.57
CA GLN A 57 23.81 -7.36 7.19
C GLN A 57 22.40 -6.76 7.33
N THR A 58 22.29 -5.44 7.46
CA THR A 58 20.97 -4.76 7.51
C THR A 58 20.58 -4.06 6.20
N TYR A 59 21.45 -4.07 5.20
CA TYR A 59 21.24 -3.45 3.89
C TYR A 59 21.63 -4.38 2.74
N LEU A 60 20.93 -4.23 1.60
CA LEU A 60 21.01 -5.03 0.39
C LEU A 60 21.07 -4.12 -0.84
N ALA A 61 21.56 -4.66 -1.96
CA ALA A 61 21.49 -3.99 -3.25
C ALA A 61 20.03 -3.69 -3.63
N ALA A 62 19.77 -2.45 -4.06
CA ALA A 62 18.45 -1.96 -4.41
C ALA A 62 18.49 -1.08 -5.65
N GLY A 63 17.40 -1.07 -6.42
CA GLY A 63 17.26 -0.22 -7.60
C GLY A 63 18.21 -0.56 -8.75
N PRO A 64 18.09 0.17 -9.88
CA PRO A 64 18.98 -0.01 -11.03
C PRO A 64 20.41 0.43 -10.68
N VAL A 65 21.39 -0.25 -11.27
CA VAL A 65 22.79 0.20 -11.26
C VAL A 65 22.88 1.55 -11.98
N LEU A 66 23.57 2.49 -11.38
CA LEU A 66 23.72 3.85 -11.89
C LEU A 66 25.16 4.08 -12.29
N HIS A 67 25.39 4.85 -13.36
CA HIS A 67 26.74 5.30 -13.68
C HIS A 67 27.09 6.55 -12.86
N VAL A 68 28.34 6.69 -12.43
CA VAL A 68 28.81 7.83 -11.61
C VAL A 68 28.52 9.20 -12.26
N HIS A 69 28.44 9.26 -13.60
CA HIS A 69 28.15 10.47 -14.37
C HIS A 69 26.66 10.87 -14.40
N ASP A 70 25.76 9.93 -14.10
CA ASP A 70 24.31 10.18 -14.11
C ASP A 70 23.80 10.72 -12.76
N VAL A 71 24.69 10.81 -11.77
CA VAL A 71 24.39 11.26 -10.42
C VAL A 71 25.32 12.38 -9.99
N LYS A 72 24.87 13.19 -9.04
CA LYS A 72 25.75 14.10 -8.30
C LYS A 72 26.33 13.36 -7.10
N LEU A 73 27.64 13.23 -7.02
CA LEU A 73 28.31 12.70 -5.82
C LEU A 73 28.20 13.69 -4.65
N LEU A 74 28.06 13.15 -3.45
CA LEU A 74 27.99 13.87 -2.20
C LEU A 74 29.16 13.45 -1.29
N PRO A 75 29.54 14.25 -0.28
CA PRO A 75 30.52 13.82 0.70
C PRO A 75 30.01 12.58 1.44
N PRO A 76 30.84 11.55 1.69
CA PRO A 76 30.41 10.34 2.40
C PRO A 76 29.81 10.64 3.79
N ILE A 77 30.36 11.65 4.47
CA ILE A 77 29.88 12.18 5.75
C ILE A 77 29.77 13.71 5.62
N SER A 78 28.68 14.29 6.14
CA SER A 78 28.48 15.75 6.16
C SER A 78 27.57 16.18 7.31
N GLY A 79 27.61 17.47 7.67
CA GLY A 79 26.73 18.06 8.69
C GLY A 79 27.31 18.08 10.11
N ARG A 80 28.52 17.57 10.31
CA ARG A 80 29.30 17.71 11.55
C ARG A 80 30.69 18.28 11.26
N ASP A 81 31.27 18.96 12.24
CA ASP A 81 32.64 19.46 12.17
C ASP A 81 33.63 18.29 12.16
N ILE A 82 34.76 18.46 11.48
CA ILE A 82 35.81 17.45 11.39
C ILE A 82 36.83 17.68 12.51
N LEU A 83 37.18 16.64 13.25
CA LEU A 83 38.27 16.68 14.22
C LEU A 83 39.58 16.48 13.45
N ALA A 84 40.57 17.35 13.62
CA ALA A 84 41.77 17.32 12.80
C ALA A 84 43.04 17.48 13.64
N VAL A 85 44.14 16.95 13.12
CA VAL A 85 45.43 16.90 13.83
C VAL A 85 46.51 17.59 13.02
N GLY A 86 47.11 18.63 13.61
CA GLY A 86 48.24 19.34 13.01
C GLY A 86 49.58 18.68 13.31
N LYS A 87 50.56 18.88 12.43
CA LYS A 87 51.96 18.46 12.63
C LYS A 87 52.14 16.97 12.97
N ASN A 88 51.37 16.06 12.34
CA ASN A 88 51.41 14.63 12.67
C ASN A 88 52.36 13.79 11.78
N TYR A 89 53.21 14.41 10.96
CA TYR A 89 54.26 13.75 10.18
C TYR A 89 55.61 14.42 10.47
N MET A 90 56.66 13.64 10.72
CA MET A 90 57.97 14.16 11.15
C MET A 90 58.58 15.14 10.14
N GLU A 91 58.63 14.76 8.86
CA GLU A 91 59.23 15.61 7.82
C GLU A 91 58.38 16.85 7.53
N HIS A 92 57.06 16.75 7.70
CA HIS A 92 56.16 17.90 7.55
C HIS A 92 56.31 18.88 8.73
N ALA A 93 56.48 18.38 9.96
CA ALA A 93 56.71 19.23 11.13
C ALA A 93 57.99 20.07 10.96
N LYS A 94 59.07 19.46 10.46
CA LYS A 94 60.33 20.16 10.11
C LYS A 94 60.14 21.19 8.98
N GLU A 95 59.44 20.81 7.92
CA GLU A 95 59.11 21.67 6.77
C GLU A 95 58.33 22.91 7.22
N PHE A 96 57.30 22.72 8.05
CA PHE A 96 56.47 23.81 8.56
C PHE A 96 57.22 24.71 9.54
N ASN A 97 57.99 24.16 10.48
CA ASN A 97 58.80 24.93 11.42
C ASN A 97 59.83 25.82 10.70
N SER A 98 60.40 25.33 9.60
CA SER A 98 61.37 26.05 8.77
C SER A 98 60.77 27.17 7.92
N SER A 99 59.45 27.19 7.73
CA SER A 99 58.75 28.14 6.84
C SER A 99 58.56 29.55 7.41
N GLY A 100 58.68 29.73 8.73
CA GLY A 100 58.43 31.01 9.41
C GLY A 100 56.95 31.37 9.62
N TYR A 101 56.01 30.48 9.26
CA TYR A 101 54.57 30.62 9.49
C TYR A 101 54.07 29.91 10.76
N ASP A 102 55.00 29.38 11.57
CA ASP A 102 54.67 28.70 12.81
C ASP A 102 54.40 29.68 13.96
N SER A 103 53.15 29.70 14.43
CA SER A 103 52.71 30.47 15.61
C SER A 103 52.68 29.62 16.90
N SER A 104 53.08 28.34 16.84
CA SER A 104 53.15 27.39 17.96
C SER A 104 54.60 27.12 18.42
N ASP A 105 54.79 26.32 19.47
CA ASP A 105 56.12 26.04 20.05
C ASP A 105 57.09 25.50 18.98
N LYS A 106 58.29 26.09 18.89
CA LYS A 106 59.36 25.76 17.93
C LYS A 106 60.08 24.44 18.27
N VAL A 107 59.31 23.38 18.49
CA VAL A 107 59.84 22.05 18.77
C VAL A 107 59.53 21.17 17.56
N ASP A 108 60.54 20.47 17.04
CA ASP A 108 60.41 19.61 15.85
C ASP A 108 59.55 18.36 16.10
N LEU A 109 59.40 17.97 17.37
CA LEU A 109 58.52 16.88 17.80
C LEU A 109 57.54 17.38 18.89
N PRO A 110 56.24 17.57 18.57
CA PRO A 110 55.26 17.96 19.57
C PRO A 110 55.11 16.85 20.64
N SER A 111 54.96 17.23 21.91
CA SER A 111 54.76 16.28 23.03
C SER A 111 53.32 15.75 23.11
N HIS A 112 52.37 16.48 22.54
CA HIS A 112 50.96 16.12 22.46
C HIS A 112 50.39 16.44 21.07
N PRO A 113 49.36 15.70 20.60
CA PRO A 113 48.69 16.02 19.33
C PRO A 113 48.12 17.44 19.33
N VAL A 114 48.38 18.20 18.25
CA VAL A 114 47.78 19.54 18.06
C VAL A 114 46.39 19.37 17.46
N ILE A 115 45.36 19.49 18.28
CA ILE A 115 43.96 19.31 17.86
C ILE A 115 43.34 20.62 17.38
N PHE A 116 42.66 20.58 16.24
CA PHE A 116 41.81 21.65 15.75
C PHE A 116 40.56 21.07 15.08
N THR A 117 39.66 21.95 14.62
CA THR A 117 38.47 21.53 13.89
C THR A 117 38.35 22.23 12.54
N LYS A 118 37.74 21.54 11.58
CA LYS A 118 37.22 22.15 10.36
C LYS A 118 35.70 22.25 10.44
N ARG A 119 35.15 23.42 10.13
CA ARG A 119 33.70 23.66 10.13
C ARG A 119 32.99 22.79 9.10
N ALA A 120 31.82 22.25 9.42
CA ALA A 120 31.01 21.42 8.53
C ALA A 120 30.65 22.11 7.18
N THR A 121 30.60 23.44 7.16
CA THR A 121 30.35 24.24 5.94
C THR A 121 31.51 24.24 4.96
N SER A 122 32.71 23.86 5.42
CA SER A 122 33.88 23.69 4.56
C SER A 122 33.84 22.39 3.73
N ILE A 123 32.97 21.45 4.06
CA ILE A 123 32.92 20.12 3.42
C ILE A 123 32.30 20.21 2.03
N ILE A 124 33.03 19.75 1.02
CA ILE A 124 32.55 19.61 -0.36
C ILE A 124 32.86 18.21 -0.92
N ALA A 125 32.07 17.79 -1.91
CA ALA A 125 32.21 16.45 -2.49
C ALA A 125 33.34 16.37 -3.52
N ASN A 126 33.69 15.15 -3.92
CA ASN A 126 34.49 14.91 -5.12
C ASN A 126 33.82 15.55 -6.35
N GLY A 127 34.59 16.32 -7.11
CA GLY A 127 34.15 17.04 -8.31
C GLY A 127 33.50 18.40 -8.06
N GLU A 128 33.21 18.79 -6.81
CA GLU A 128 32.78 20.16 -6.50
C GLU A 128 33.96 21.14 -6.52
N GLU A 129 33.69 22.42 -6.80
CA GLU A 129 34.74 23.45 -6.91
C GLU A 129 35.20 23.94 -5.52
N LEU A 130 36.52 24.14 -5.39
CA LEU A 130 37.17 24.75 -4.23
C LEU A 130 37.26 26.28 -4.44
N HIS A 131 36.63 27.07 -3.58
CA HIS A 131 36.57 28.52 -3.73
C HIS A 131 37.60 29.24 -2.84
N ILE A 132 38.58 29.89 -3.47
CA ILE A 132 39.46 30.84 -2.78
C ILE A 132 38.76 32.20 -2.68
N HIS A 133 38.17 32.47 -1.51
CA HIS A 133 37.35 33.66 -1.28
C HIS A 133 38.13 34.96 -1.46
N LYS A 134 37.58 35.88 -2.26
CA LYS A 134 38.21 37.18 -2.57
C LYS A 134 38.51 37.97 -1.28
N GLY A 135 39.75 38.44 -1.13
CA GLY A 135 40.19 39.21 0.04
C GLY A 135 40.44 38.36 1.29
N PHE A 136 40.15 37.06 1.27
CA PHE A 136 40.39 36.18 2.39
C PHE A 136 41.84 35.70 2.45
N THR A 137 42.38 35.09 1.39
CA THR A 137 43.77 34.60 1.38
C THR A 137 44.37 34.58 -0.02
N GLY A 138 45.68 34.82 -0.11
CA GLY A 138 46.50 34.55 -1.31
C GLY A 138 47.40 33.31 -1.16
N SER A 139 47.26 32.58 -0.05
CA SER A 139 48.16 31.50 0.38
C SER A 139 47.41 30.20 0.65
N ALA A 140 46.43 29.88 -0.22
CA ALA A 140 45.68 28.63 -0.16
C ALA A 140 46.60 27.45 -0.52
N ASP A 141 46.65 26.45 0.37
CA ASP A 141 47.56 25.32 0.30
C ASP A 141 46.79 23.99 0.38
N TYR A 142 47.32 22.94 -0.23
CA TYR A 142 46.74 21.60 -0.24
C TYR A 142 47.39 20.72 0.83
N GLU A 143 46.58 19.88 1.48
CA GLU A 143 47.06 18.99 2.54
C GLU A 143 46.26 17.68 2.46
N GLY A 144 46.77 16.71 1.69
CA GLY A 144 46.13 15.40 1.59
C GLY A 144 46.22 14.65 2.92
N GLU A 145 45.08 14.14 3.41
CA GLU A 145 45.01 13.43 4.69
C GLU A 145 44.16 12.14 4.61
N ILE A 146 44.43 11.24 5.54
CA ILE A 146 43.59 10.07 5.82
C ILE A 146 42.50 10.50 6.81
N GLY A 147 41.24 10.28 6.46
CA GLY A 147 40.10 10.46 7.35
C GLY A 147 39.70 9.13 8.00
N VAL A 148 39.62 9.09 9.33
CA VAL A 148 39.16 7.94 10.12
C VAL A 148 37.73 8.18 10.58
N ILE A 149 36.82 7.23 10.32
CA ILE A 149 35.39 7.34 10.65
C ILE A 149 35.08 6.51 11.90
N ILE A 150 34.40 7.11 12.89
CA ILE A 150 34.03 6.45 14.15
C ILE A 150 32.76 5.60 14.00
N SER A 151 32.75 4.39 14.58
CA SER A 151 31.66 3.41 14.45
C SER A 151 30.57 3.52 15.52
N LYS A 152 30.94 3.88 16.75
CA LYS A 152 30.04 3.82 17.93
C LYS A 152 30.39 4.92 18.94
N PRO A 153 29.47 5.30 19.84
CA PRO A 153 29.77 6.31 20.83
C PRO A 153 30.86 5.85 21.80
N GLY A 154 31.77 6.74 22.22
CA GLY A 154 32.81 6.40 23.19
C GLY A 154 33.39 7.62 23.92
N TYR A 155 33.70 7.43 25.20
CA TYR A 155 34.25 8.43 26.11
C TYR A 155 35.39 7.79 26.91
N GLN A 156 36.51 8.49 27.06
CA GLN A 156 37.73 7.99 27.72
C GLN A 156 38.23 6.64 27.18
N ILE A 157 38.26 6.51 25.84
CA ILE A 157 38.64 5.28 25.15
C ILE A 157 40.13 4.99 25.38
N GLN A 158 40.46 3.76 25.75
CA GLN A 158 41.85 3.31 25.87
C GLN A 158 42.46 2.95 24.51
N GLU A 159 43.78 3.07 24.36
CA GLU A 159 44.46 2.84 23.06
C GLU A 159 44.31 1.41 22.54
N ASP A 160 44.35 0.42 23.43
CA ASP A 160 44.17 -1.00 23.12
C ASP A 160 42.75 -1.32 22.62
N GLU A 161 41.75 -0.53 23.01
CA GLU A 161 40.36 -0.67 22.58
C GLU A 161 40.00 0.20 21.36
N ALA A 162 40.82 1.20 21.03
CA ALA A 162 40.49 2.25 20.07
C ALA A 162 40.10 1.72 18.68
N TRP A 163 40.72 0.61 18.23
CA TRP A 163 40.37 -0.01 16.96
C TRP A 163 38.93 -0.53 16.91
N ASN A 164 38.31 -0.85 18.04
CA ASN A 164 36.90 -1.25 18.11
C ASN A 164 35.93 -0.10 17.82
N TYR A 165 36.42 1.14 17.84
CA TYR A 165 35.67 2.37 17.56
C TYR A 165 35.88 2.90 16.15
N VAL A 166 36.75 2.28 15.34
CA VAL A 166 36.93 2.63 13.94
C VAL A 166 35.92 1.86 13.09
N TRP A 167 35.14 2.56 12.28
CA TRP A 167 34.29 1.99 11.23
C TRP A 167 35.08 1.78 9.94
N GLY A 168 35.85 2.79 9.52
CA GLY A 168 36.53 2.77 8.24
C GLY A 168 37.27 4.06 7.95
N TYR A 169 37.60 4.25 6.67
CA TYR A 169 38.45 5.34 6.19
C TYR A 169 37.83 6.08 4.99
N THR A 170 38.21 7.34 4.82
CA THR A 170 37.90 8.20 3.66
C THR A 170 39.11 9.11 3.35
N ILE A 171 39.09 9.80 2.22
CA ILE A 171 40.13 10.78 1.85
C ILE A 171 39.64 12.18 2.22
N ILE A 172 40.54 12.99 2.77
CA ILE A 172 40.30 14.40 3.09
C ILE A 172 41.40 15.24 2.43
N ASN A 173 41.03 16.42 1.94
CA ASN A 173 42.00 17.48 1.65
C ASN A 173 41.78 18.62 2.66
N ASP A 174 42.73 18.81 3.57
CA ASP A 174 42.71 19.86 4.59
C ASP A 174 43.23 21.18 4.01
N VAL A 175 42.48 21.79 3.09
CA VAL A 175 42.92 23.04 2.46
C VAL A 175 43.13 24.13 3.51
N THR A 176 44.26 24.84 3.42
CA THR A 176 44.69 25.80 4.43
C THR A 176 44.98 27.18 3.83
N ALA A 177 44.42 28.22 4.45
CA ALA A 177 44.85 29.61 4.24
C ALA A 177 46.03 29.94 5.19
N ARG A 178 47.27 29.81 4.71
CA ARG A 178 48.48 29.88 5.57
C ARG A 178 48.65 31.20 6.31
N GLU A 179 48.36 32.33 5.66
CA GLU A 179 48.36 33.65 6.30
C GLU A 179 47.40 33.70 7.49
N ARG A 180 46.18 33.19 7.31
CA ARG A 180 45.14 33.22 8.36
C ARG A 180 45.44 32.24 9.49
N GLN A 181 46.03 31.09 9.16
CA GLN A 181 46.51 30.14 10.17
C GLN A 181 47.54 30.79 11.11
N ARG A 182 48.49 31.56 10.55
CA ARG A 182 49.52 32.29 11.33
C ARG A 182 48.91 33.41 12.18
N ASP A 183 48.00 34.20 11.60
CA ASP A 183 47.50 35.43 12.23
C ASP A 183 46.69 35.18 13.52
N HIS A 184 46.03 34.02 13.66
CA HIS A 184 45.06 33.77 14.73
C HIS A 184 45.55 32.89 15.90
N LYS A 185 46.79 32.38 15.88
CA LYS A 185 47.39 31.42 16.84
C LYS A 185 46.67 30.05 16.95
N GLN A 186 45.35 30.02 16.85
CA GLN A 186 44.51 28.85 16.61
C GLN A 186 44.30 28.64 15.11
N PHE A 187 44.06 27.39 14.70
CA PHE A 187 44.02 27.03 13.26
C PHE A 187 42.64 27.12 12.61
N TYR A 188 41.56 27.20 13.38
CA TYR A 188 40.18 27.15 12.88
C TYR A 188 39.90 28.13 11.73
N ILE A 189 40.26 29.42 11.84
CA ILE A 189 39.98 30.39 10.77
C ILE A 189 40.74 30.05 9.48
N GLY A 190 42.02 29.65 9.59
CA GLY A 190 42.81 29.25 8.43
C GLY A 190 42.36 27.93 7.81
N LYS A 191 41.67 27.08 8.58
CA LYS A 191 41.29 25.71 8.20
C LYS A 191 39.81 25.56 7.83
N SER A 192 38.94 26.49 8.21
CA SER A 192 37.48 26.31 8.16
C SER A 192 36.74 27.21 7.16
N ALA A 193 37.45 27.85 6.23
CA ALA A 193 36.79 28.60 5.17
C ALA A 193 35.86 27.68 4.35
N ASP A 194 34.75 28.21 3.85
CA ASP A 194 33.82 27.39 3.06
C ASP A 194 34.56 26.75 1.88
N THR A 195 34.22 25.49 1.59
CA THR A 195 34.85 24.59 0.60
C THR A 195 36.26 24.06 0.91
N PHE A 196 36.89 24.44 2.03
CA PHE A 196 38.28 24.02 2.34
C PHE A 196 38.41 22.60 2.92
N CYS A 197 37.36 21.78 2.93
CA CYS A 197 37.40 20.38 3.35
C CYS A 197 36.83 19.44 2.28
N PRO A 198 37.41 19.33 1.08
CA PRO A 198 37.03 18.26 0.17
C PRO A 198 37.14 16.88 0.84
N MET A 199 36.10 16.06 0.69
CA MET A 199 36.04 14.72 1.26
C MET A 199 35.36 13.74 0.30
N GLY A 200 35.93 12.53 0.16
CA GLY A 200 35.41 11.48 -0.71
C GLY A 200 36.51 10.85 -1.59
N PRO A 201 36.19 10.24 -2.73
CA PRO A 201 34.84 10.07 -3.30
C PRO A 201 34.00 9.04 -2.54
N SER A 202 34.62 8.14 -1.78
CA SER A 202 33.97 7.04 -1.07
C SER A 202 34.54 6.82 0.33
N ALA A 203 33.82 6.05 1.14
CA ALA A 203 34.29 5.54 2.42
C ALA A 203 34.36 4.00 2.39
N VAL A 204 35.39 3.42 2.98
CA VAL A 204 35.63 1.95 2.96
C VAL A 204 35.80 1.46 4.39
N GLN A 205 35.20 0.30 4.69
CA GLN A 205 35.32 -0.32 6.01
C GLN A 205 36.76 -0.76 6.29
N LYS A 206 37.16 -0.72 7.57
CA LYS A 206 38.55 -1.07 7.95
C LYS A 206 38.88 -2.54 7.65
N GLU A 207 37.89 -3.43 7.70
CA GLU A 207 38.02 -4.88 7.46
C GLU A 207 38.45 -5.18 6.01
N ASP A 208 38.07 -4.32 5.08
CA ASP A 208 38.44 -4.43 3.66
C ASP A 208 39.85 -3.84 3.37
N LEU A 209 40.50 -3.22 4.36
CA LEU A 209 41.85 -2.65 4.29
C LEU A 209 42.76 -3.14 5.44
N PRO A 210 43.04 -4.46 5.55
CA PRO A 210 43.57 -5.09 6.77
C PRO A 210 45.05 -4.79 7.12
N ASP A 211 45.88 -4.29 6.19
CA ASP A 211 47.26 -3.84 6.46
C ASP A 211 47.34 -2.31 6.53
N TRP A 212 46.50 -1.69 7.38
CA TRP A 212 46.28 -0.23 7.45
C TRP A 212 47.55 0.63 7.38
N GLY A 213 48.67 0.16 7.95
CA GLY A 213 49.94 0.87 7.92
C GLY A 213 50.67 0.86 6.56
N ARG A 214 50.50 -0.19 5.73
CA ARG A 214 51.09 -0.26 4.37
C ARG A 214 50.07 -0.04 3.26
N SER A 215 48.79 -0.33 3.51
CA SER A 215 47.70 -0.21 2.53
C SER A 215 47.24 1.24 2.35
N LEU A 216 47.32 2.08 3.38
CA LEU A 216 46.95 3.49 3.31
C LEU A 216 48.14 4.36 2.89
N ARG A 217 48.60 4.18 1.65
CA ARG A 217 49.56 5.09 1.00
C ARG A 217 48.81 6.27 0.40
N LEU A 218 49.13 7.48 0.84
CA LEU A 218 48.54 8.74 0.39
C LEU A 218 49.48 9.41 -0.61
N GLN A 219 48.92 9.82 -1.75
CA GLN A 219 49.62 10.62 -2.76
C GLN A 219 48.78 11.83 -3.17
N THR A 220 49.37 13.02 -3.14
CA THR A 220 48.71 14.26 -3.60
C THR A 220 49.38 14.76 -4.87
N HIS A 221 48.59 15.03 -5.89
CA HIS A 221 49.03 15.66 -7.14
C HIS A 221 48.35 17.01 -7.32
N VAL A 222 49.10 17.97 -7.88
CA VAL A 222 48.57 19.26 -8.32
C VAL A 222 48.90 19.44 -9.79
N ASN A 223 47.88 19.56 -10.64
CA ASN A 223 48.03 19.59 -12.09
C ASN A 223 48.87 18.41 -12.64
N GLY A 224 48.72 17.23 -12.04
CA GLY A 224 49.48 16.02 -12.38
C GLY A 224 50.90 15.92 -11.82
N GLU A 225 51.44 16.98 -11.18
CA GLU A 225 52.74 16.92 -10.49
C GLU A 225 52.57 16.26 -9.11
N LEU A 226 53.31 15.19 -8.83
CA LEU A 226 53.34 14.57 -7.51
C LEU A 226 53.95 15.53 -6.49
N ARG A 227 53.19 15.85 -5.44
CA ARG A 227 53.58 16.80 -4.38
C ARG A 227 53.83 16.13 -3.05
N GLN A 228 53.04 15.13 -2.69
CA GLN A 228 53.12 14.43 -1.41
C GLN A 228 53.06 12.92 -1.63
N ASP A 229 53.83 12.15 -0.87
CA ASP A 229 53.83 10.67 -0.90
C ASP A 229 54.24 10.13 0.47
N ALA A 230 53.31 9.52 1.19
CA ALA A 230 53.57 8.95 2.52
C ALA A 230 52.58 7.83 2.86
N THR A 231 52.82 7.14 3.98
CA THR A 231 51.95 6.08 4.51
C THR A 231 51.44 6.42 5.91
N ALA A 232 50.40 5.72 6.36
CA ALA A 232 49.92 5.84 7.75
C ALA A 232 50.96 5.43 8.81
N LYS A 233 52.05 4.73 8.43
CA LYS A 233 53.16 4.39 9.34
C LYS A 233 54.06 5.57 9.67
N ASP A 234 54.03 6.62 8.86
CA ASP A 234 54.87 7.79 9.04
C ASP A 234 54.23 8.82 10.01
N LEU A 235 53.06 8.49 10.57
CA LEU A 235 52.38 9.28 11.60
C LEU A 235 53.18 9.31 12.90
N ILE A 236 53.35 10.50 13.49
CA ILE A 236 53.99 10.69 14.80
C ILE A 236 53.11 10.09 15.91
N PHE A 237 51.83 10.46 15.93
CA PHE A 237 50.81 9.93 16.82
C PHE A 237 49.89 8.98 16.07
N SER A 238 49.79 7.75 16.58
CA SER A 238 48.99 6.68 15.99
C SER A 238 47.48 6.97 16.06
N ILE A 239 46.68 6.37 15.17
CA ILE A 239 45.20 6.48 15.20
C ILE A 239 44.63 6.11 16.59
N PRO A 240 45.06 5.01 17.25
CA PRO A 240 44.66 4.73 18.63
C PRO A 240 44.96 5.86 19.62
N HIS A 241 46.14 6.45 19.54
CA HIS A 241 46.53 7.56 20.41
C HIS A 241 45.64 8.77 20.17
N LEU A 242 45.34 9.10 18.91
CA LEU A 242 44.43 10.20 18.55
C LEU A 242 43.02 9.99 19.11
N ILE A 243 42.48 8.77 19.00
CA ILE A 243 41.14 8.43 19.53
C ILE A 243 41.13 8.54 21.07
N ARG A 244 42.19 8.07 21.75
CA ARG A 244 42.35 8.24 23.20
C ARG A 244 42.38 9.72 23.58
N THR A 245 43.22 10.51 22.92
CA THR A 245 43.37 11.95 23.19
C THR A 245 42.06 12.70 22.99
N LEU A 246 41.38 12.46 21.86
CA LEU A 246 40.14 13.15 21.53
C LEU A 246 39.00 12.73 22.48
N SER A 247 38.91 11.46 22.87
CA SER A 247 37.82 10.98 23.73
C SER A 247 38.03 11.25 25.22
N ALA A 248 39.21 11.74 25.64
CA ALA A 248 39.54 11.93 27.06
C ALA A 248 38.59 12.89 27.80
N GLY A 249 38.03 13.88 27.09
CA GLY A 249 37.14 14.91 27.66
C GLY A 249 35.87 15.17 26.85
N GLN A 250 35.63 14.45 25.75
CA GLN A 250 34.41 14.54 24.93
C GLN A 250 33.99 13.15 24.45
N THR A 251 32.69 12.97 24.21
CA THR A 251 32.15 11.74 23.65
C THR A 251 32.24 11.78 22.13
N LEU A 252 32.99 10.84 21.54
CA LEU A 252 32.97 10.62 20.10
C LEU A 252 31.65 9.96 19.70
N GLN A 253 31.10 10.30 18.54
CA GLN A 253 29.83 9.80 18.03
C GLN A 253 30.02 8.96 16.76
N PRO A 254 29.11 8.01 16.46
CA PRO A 254 29.09 7.32 15.17
C PRO A 254 29.08 8.32 14.00
N GLY A 255 29.97 8.12 13.04
CA GLY A 255 30.17 8.97 11.88
C GLY A 255 31.00 10.24 12.12
N ASP A 256 31.54 10.45 13.32
CA ASP A 256 32.57 11.49 13.50
C ASP A 256 33.82 11.13 12.70
N VAL A 257 34.49 12.14 12.15
CA VAL A 257 35.64 11.97 11.27
C VAL A 257 36.86 12.64 11.89
N ILE A 258 37.96 11.89 11.94
CA ILE A 258 39.28 12.35 12.40
C ILE A 258 40.21 12.45 11.19
N ALA A 259 40.62 13.66 10.83
CA ALA A 259 41.67 13.91 9.84
C ALA A 259 43.04 13.79 10.53
N THR A 260 43.87 12.87 10.06
CA THR A 260 45.04 12.40 10.83
C THR A 260 46.29 13.27 10.69
N GLY A 261 46.27 14.32 9.86
CA GLY A 261 47.42 15.13 9.50
C GLY A 261 47.95 14.82 8.09
N THR A 262 48.77 15.74 7.59
CA THR A 262 49.32 15.75 6.21
C THR A 262 50.84 15.48 6.19
N PRO A 263 51.36 14.78 5.17
CA PRO A 263 52.80 14.60 4.95
C PRO A 263 53.47 15.84 4.33
N ALA A 264 54.81 15.79 4.26
CA ALA A 264 55.62 16.86 3.69
C ALA A 264 55.39 17.04 2.18
N GLY A 265 55.72 18.21 1.63
CA GLY A 265 55.53 18.53 0.22
C GLY A 265 54.33 19.46 -0.07
N VAL A 266 53.84 20.13 0.97
CA VAL A 266 52.83 21.19 0.85
C VAL A 266 53.43 22.42 0.12
N GLY A 267 52.58 23.28 -0.42
CA GLY A 267 52.99 24.44 -1.22
C GLY A 267 53.92 25.39 -0.48
N ILE A 268 53.70 25.61 0.82
CA ILE A 268 54.55 26.47 1.65
C ILE A 268 55.97 25.94 1.85
N GLY A 269 56.19 24.62 1.73
CA GLY A 269 57.50 23.99 1.90
C GLY A 269 58.44 24.13 0.71
N LYS A 270 57.94 24.64 -0.43
CA LYS A 270 58.75 24.87 -1.64
C LYS A 270 59.54 26.19 -1.53
N ALA A 271 60.67 26.26 -2.23
CA ALA A 271 61.49 27.47 -2.34
C ALA A 271 61.61 27.91 -3.81
N PRO A 272 60.88 28.95 -4.25
CA PRO A 272 59.89 29.75 -3.49
C PRO A 272 58.57 28.98 -3.21
N PRO A 273 57.75 29.44 -2.24
CA PRO A 273 56.45 28.84 -1.97
C PRO A 273 55.52 28.84 -3.19
N VAL A 274 54.73 27.78 -3.35
CA VAL A 274 53.80 27.61 -4.48
C VAL A 274 52.40 27.32 -3.96
N PHE A 275 51.52 28.33 -3.97
CA PHE A 275 50.12 28.23 -3.54
C PHE A 275 49.17 27.97 -4.70
N LEU A 276 47.96 27.50 -4.36
CA LEU A 276 46.89 27.21 -5.29
C LEU A 276 46.34 28.46 -5.96
N LYS A 277 46.00 28.33 -7.24
CA LYS A 277 45.44 29.38 -8.09
C LYS A 277 44.16 28.91 -8.79
N PRO A 278 43.28 29.82 -9.19
CA PRO A 278 42.11 29.48 -10.01
C PRO A 278 42.49 28.59 -11.20
N GLY A 279 41.74 27.51 -11.36
CA GLY A 279 41.93 26.54 -12.42
C GLY A 279 42.86 25.37 -12.12
N ASP A 280 43.62 25.40 -11.02
CA ASP A 280 44.40 24.24 -10.59
C ASP A 280 43.51 23.03 -10.26
N GLU A 281 43.95 21.84 -10.66
CA GLU A 281 43.33 20.56 -10.27
C GLU A 281 44.12 19.91 -9.13
N LEU A 282 43.40 19.55 -8.08
CA LEU A 282 43.89 18.80 -6.92
C LEU A 282 43.43 17.34 -7.05
N ALA A 283 44.35 16.39 -6.87
CA ALA A 283 44.03 14.97 -6.84
C ALA A 283 44.72 14.26 -5.66
N VAL A 284 43.96 13.87 -4.64
CA VAL A 284 44.45 13.09 -3.50
C VAL A 284 44.02 11.64 -3.66
N THR A 285 44.98 10.72 -3.73
CA THR A 285 44.75 9.29 -3.93
C THR A 285 45.21 8.50 -2.70
N ILE A 286 44.35 7.62 -2.21
CA ILE A 286 44.73 6.59 -1.23
C ILE A 286 44.41 5.22 -1.83
N ALA A 287 45.39 4.32 -1.85
CA ALA A 287 45.19 2.97 -2.37
C ALA A 287 44.03 2.27 -1.64
N GLY A 288 43.06 1.76 -2.40
CA GLY A 288 41.84 1.15 -1.88
C GLY A 288 40.69 2.11 -1.55
N LEU A 289 40.92 3.43 -1.49
CA LEU A 289 39.87 4.46 -1.29
C LEU A 289 39.53 5.26 -2.57
N GLY A 290 40.34 5.14 -3.62
CA GLY A 290 40.17 5.86 -4.88
C GLY A 290 40.89 7.22 -4.90
N THR A 291 40.40 8.15 -5.73
CA THR A 291 40.99 9.48 -5.90
C THR A 291 39.94 10.57 -5.70
N LEU A 292 40.21 11.48 -4.76
CA LEU A 292 39.47 12.72 -4.54
C LEU A 292 40.00 13.82 -5.45
N ARG A 293 39.16 14.31 -6.37
CA ARG A 293 39.48 15.35 -7.36
C ARG A 293 38.62 16.58 -7.15
N ASN A 294 39.25 17.75 -7.09
CA ASN A 294 38.57 19.04 -7.01
C ASN A 294 39.35 20.08 -7.81
N ARG A 295 38.63 21.02 -8.43
CA ARG A 295 39.23 22.13 -9.17
C ARG A 295 39.06 23.42 -8.40
N VAL A 296 40.08 24.28 -8.43
CA VAL A 296 39.98 25.63 -7.87
C VAL A 296 39.08 26.49 -8.76
N ALA A 297 38.01 27.02 -8.17
CA ALA A 297 37.01 27.85 -8.82
C ALA A 297 37.61 29.18 -9.33
N ASP A 298 36.94 29.81 -10.29
CA ASP A 298 37.28 31.19 -10.68
C ASP A 298 36.91 32.16 -9.54
N HIS A 299 37.73 33.19 -9.32
CA HIS A 299 37.44 34.23 -8.32
C HIS A 299 36.14 35.00 -8.57
N SER A 300 35.55 34.92 -9.77
CA SER A 300 34.24 35.53 -10.09
C SER A 300 33.03 34.70 -9.60
N GLN A 301 33.22 33.42 -9.28
CA GLN A 301 32.11 32.54 -8.88
C GLN A 301 31.72 32.79 -7.41
N MET A 302 30.42 32.92 -7.15
CA MET A 302 29.89 33.11 -5.80
C MET A 302 30.04 31.83 -4.97
N ASN A 303 30.29 31.98 -3.66
CA ASN A 303 30.30 30.87 -2.71
C ASN A 303 28.89 30.25 -2.59
N PRO A 304 28.68 28.99 -3.04
CA PRO A 304 27.35 28.37 -3.01
C PRO A 304 26.89 27.97 -1.61
N THR A 305 27.79 27.98 -0.62
CA THR A 305 27.52 27.50 0.74
C THR A 305 26.47 28.36 1.45
N GLU A 306 26.49 29.68 1.27
CA GLU A 306 25.49 30.57 1.89
C GLU A 306 24.07 30.22 1.43
N GLN A 307 23.88 29.99 0.13
CA GLN A 307 22.59 29.59 -0.42
C GLN A 307 22.17 28.21 0.11
N LYS A 308 23.08 27.22 0.09
CA LYS A 308 22.83 25.87 0.67
C LYS A 308 22.37 25.96 2.13
N ILE A 309 22.94 26.86 2.94
CA ILE A 309 22.55 27.06 4.34
C ILE A 309 21.18 27.74 4.46
N LYS A 310 20.92 28.81 3.68
CA LYS A 310 19.61 29.47 3.66
C LYS A 310 18.48 28.49 3.32
N GLU A 311 18.68 27.63 2.32
CA GLU A 311 17.73 26.60 1.93
C GLU A 311 17.46 25.61 3.09
N ARG A 312 18.51 25.06 3.71
CA ARG A 312 18.38 24.15 4.86
C ARG A 312 17.73 24.81 6.09
N SER A 313 17.95 26.10 6.31
CA SER A 313 17.32 26.82 7.43
C SER A 313 15.82 27.00 7.26
N MET A 314 15.31 27.05 6.03
CA MET A 314 13.86 27.07 5.79
C MET A 314 13.19 25.75 6.19
N ASP A 315 13.89 24.62 6.07
CA ASP A 315 13.39 23.31 6.48
C ASP A 315 13.25 23.12 8.01
N LEU A 316 13.78 24.05 8.81
CA LEU A 316 13.61 24.05 10.28
C LEU A 316 12.14 24.25 10.69
N PHE A 317 11.37 24.97 9.88
CA PHE A 317 9.93 25.15 10.07
C PHE A 317 9.18 24.24 9.11
N ARG A 318 9.08 22.96 9.46
CA ARG A 318 8.32 22.00 8.66
C ARG A 318 6.84 22.38 8.67
N LEU A 319 6.19 22.26 7.51
CA LEU A 319 4.74 22.33 7.42
C LEU A 319 4.15 21.08 8.10
N ASP A 320 3.36 21.28 9.15
CA ASP A 320 2.61 20.21 9.81
C ASP A 320 1.55 19.65 8.84
N ASN A 321 1.29 18.34 8.91
CA ASN A 321 0.54 17.57 7.90
C ASN A 321 1.10 17.58 6.46
N SER A 322 2.25 18.19 6.19
CA SER A 322 2.79 18.21 4.83
C SER A 322 3.32 16.86 4.35
N GLU A 323 3.76 15.95 5.22
CA GLU A 323 4.14 14.59 4.80
C GLU A 323 2.93 13.80 4.28
N LYS A 324 1.72 14.02 4.84
CA LYS A 324 0.47 13.43 4.34
C LYS A 324 0.09 13.95 2.93
N SER A 325 0.69 15.08 2.51
CA SER A 325 0.21 15.87 1.37
C SER A 325 1.25 16.11 0.26
N LYS A 326 2.54 16.22 0.60
CA LYS A 326 3.68 16.50 -0.31
C LYS A 326 4.02 15.31 -1.21
N GLN A 327 3.82 14.09 -0.73
CA GLN A 327 4.07 12.87 -1.51
C GLN A 327 2.85 12.45 -2.35
N ALA A 328 1.67 13.00 -2.06
CA ALA A 328 0.43 12.41 -2.54
C ALA A 328 0.01 12.83 -3.96
N GLN A 329 0.40 13.99 -4.51
CA GLN A 329 -0.17 14.54 -5.77
C GLN A 329 -1.72 14.57 -5.86
N PHE A 330 -2.44 14.18 -4.80
CA PHE A 330 -3.90 14.10 -4.74
C PHE A 330 -4.44 15.13 -3.75
N GLY A 331 -5.40 15.93 -4.19
CA GLY A 331 -6.36 16.62 -3.32
C GLY A 331 -5.97 17.99 -2.77
N LEU A 332 -4.73 18.47 -2.90
CA LEU A 332 -4.39 19.85 -2.50
C LEU A 332 -4.69 20.86 -3.62
N ASN A 333 -5.66 21.73 -3.38
CA ASN A 333 -5.92 22.87 -4.27
C ASN A 333 -5.19 24.11 -3.75
N ARG A 334 -4.23 24.62 -4.53
CA ARG A 334 -3.40 25.78 -4.16
C ARG A 334 -4.13 27.12 -4.19
N ASN A 335 -5.37 27.15 -4.67
CA ASN A 335 -6.20 28.36 -4.71
C ASN A 335 -7.00 28.58 -3.42
N ILE A 336 -6.92 27.68 -2.44
CA ILE A 336 -7.57 27.80 -1.13
C ILE A 336 -6.48 27.87 -0.06
N GLY A 337 -6.48 28.96 0.73
CA GLY A 337 -5.50 29.18 1.79
C GLY A 337 -4.07 29.41 1.31
N ARG A 338 -3.18 29.73 2.25
CA ARG A 338 -1.79 30.11 1.95
C ARG A 338 -0.94 28.96 1.41
N PHE A 339 -1.19 27.74 1.89
CA PHE A 339 -0.40 26.54 1.57
C PHE A 339 -1.19 25.51 0.75
N GLY A 340 -2.38 25.87 0.26
CA GLY A 340 -3.34 24.98 -0.38
C GLY A 340 -4.20 24.20 0.62
N ALA A 341 -5.40 23.79 0.22
CA ALA A 341 -6.33 23.00 1.05
C ALA A 341 -6.70 21.66 0.41
N GLY A 342 -6.91 20.65 1.25
CA GLY A 342 -7.46 19.34 0.90
C GLY A 342 -8.89 19.50 0.43
N TYR A 343 -9.11 19.60 -0.88
CA TYR A 343 -10.38 19.94 -1.51
C TYR A 343 -10.81 18.87 -2.51
N GLN A 344 -12.11 18.61 -2.58
CA GLN A 344 -12.70 17.69 -3.54
C GLN A 344 -14.05 18.21 -4.05
N ARG A 345 -14.23 18.10 -5.37
CA ARG A 345 -15.53 18.27 -6.05
C ARG A 345 -16.10 16.90 -6.41
N ILE A 346 -17.37 16.67 -6.09
CA ILE A 346 -18.11 15.44 -6.39
C ILE A 346 -19.35 15.84 -7.21
N GLY A 347 -19.51 15.25 -8.39
CA GLY A 347 -20.62 15.55 -9.29
C GLY A 347 -20.38 16.75 -10.22
N VAL A 348 -21.18 16.83 -11.29
CA VAL A 348 -21.11 17.87 -12.35
C VAL A 348 -22.41 18.67 -12.46
N GLY A 349 -23.30 18.57 -11.47
CA GLY A 349 -24.56 19.33 -11.44
C GLY A 349 -24.29 20.85 -11.42
N LYS A 350 -25.31 21.63 -11.83
CA LYS A 350 -25.24 23.10 -11.84
C LYS A 350 -25.52 23.74 -10.49
N ASP A 351 -26.08 22.97 -9.55
CA ASP A 351 -26.48 23.46 -8.24
C ASP A 351 -25.37 23.19 -7.20
N PRO A 352 -24.68 24.22 -6.68
CA PRO A 352 -23.57 24.02 -5.78
C PRO A 352 -24.04 23.73 -4.34
N ILE A 353 -23.48 22.66 -3.75
CA ILE A 353 -23.61 22.33 -2.33
C ILE A 353 -22.21 22.37 -1.72
N ILE A 354 -22.00 23.21 -0.71
CA ILE A 354 -20.71 23.35 -0.03
C ILE A 354 -20.86 22.82 1.40
N LEU A 355 -19.95 21.93 1.82
CA LEU A 355 -20.02 21.22 3.09
C LEU A 355 -18.80 21.56 3.96
N VAL A 356 -19.04 22.08 5.16
CA VAL A 356 -18.03 22.56 6.12
C VAL A 356 -18.03 21.66 7.35
N HIS A 357 -16.99 20.85 7.55
CA HIS A 357 -16.92 19.93 8.69
C HIS A 357 -16.72 20.65 10.04
N GLY A 358 -16.90 19.94 11.15
CA GLY A 358 -16.66 20.46 12.51
C GLY A 358 -15.23 20.27 13.02
N LEU A 359 -14.93 20.81 14.21
CA LEU A 359 -13.67 20.57 14.91
C LEU A 359 -13.46 19.06 15.14
N GLY A 360 -12.28 18.54 14.79
CA GLY A 360 -11.98 17.09 14.86
C GLY A 360 -12.58 16.26 13.72
N GLY A 361 -13.32 16.89 12.81
CA GLY A 361 -13.78 16.31 11.55
C GLY A 361 -12.78 16.43 10.41
N THR A 362 -13.06 15.77 9.30
CA THR A 362 -12.46 16.04 7.98
C THR A 362 -13.59 16.15 6.96
N LYS A 363 -13.27 16.51 5.72
CA LYS A 363 -14.20 16.44 4.57
C LYS A 363 -14.91 15.08 4.44
N ASP A 364 -14.29 14.01 4.94
CA ASP A 364 -14.84 12.65 4.87
C ASP A 364 -16.01 12.41 5.81
N TYR A 365 -16.23 13.29 6.80
CA TYR A 365 -17.43 13.29 7.65
C TYR A 365 -18.72 13.27 6.82
N TRP A 366 -18.69 13.89 5.64
CA TRP A 366 -19.85 14.04 4.77
C TRP A 366 -20.08 12.85 3.83
N LEU A 367 -19.11 11.95 3.64
CA LEU A 367 -19.20 10.87 2.64
C LEU A 367 -20.42 9.95 2.82
N PRO A 368 -20.82 9.54 4.04
CA PRO A 368 -22.02 8.71 4.22
C PRO A 368 -23.28 9.41 3.71
N LEU A 369 -23.40 10.73 3.95
CA LEU A 369 -24.54 11.53 3.51
C LEU A 369 -24.53 11.71 1.98
N ILE A 370 -23.39 12.10 1.41
CA ILE A 370 -23.22 12.33 -0.04
C ILE A 370 -23.56 11.07 -0.83
N THR A 371 -23.07 9.91 -0.35
CA THR A 371 -23.27 8.62 -1.03
C THR A 371 -24.71 8.15 -0.91
N SER A 372 -25.30 8.22 0.29
CA SER A 372 -26.65 7.69 0.53
C SER A 372 -27.75 8.49 -0.17
N LEU A 373 -27.53 9.79 -0.35
CA LEU A 373 -28.44 10.68 -1.06
C LEU A 373 -28.11 10.81 -2.56
N GLU A 374 -27.05 10.14 -3.02
CA GLU A 374 -26.53 10.27 -4.39
C GLU A 374 -26.35 11.73 -4.84
N LEU A 375 -25.91 12.62 -3.93
CA LEU A 375 -25.87 14.08 -4.20
C LEU A 375 -25.03 14.45 -5.42
N GLY A 376 -24.02 13.64 -5.75
CA GLY A 376 -23.20 13.84 -6.95
C GLY A 376 -23.95 13.67 -8.28
N ASN A 377 -25.12 13.04 -8.28
CA ASN A 377 -25.97 12.88 -9.46
C ASN A 377 -26.82 14.14 -9.75
N SER A 378 -27.15 14.92 -8.71
CA SER A 378 -28.09 16.04 -8.80
C SER A 378 -27.45 17.42 -8.60
N ALA A 379 -26.31 17.49 -7.92
CA ALA A 379 -25.61 18.73 -7.55
C ALA A 379 -24.10 18.63 -7.80
N SER A 380 -23.42 19.77 -7.78
CA SER A 380 -21.96 19.79 -7.58
C SER A 380 -21.68 19.97 -6.09
N VAL A 381 -21.10 18.94 -5.46
CA VAL A 381 -20.81 18.93 -4.03
C VAL A 381 -19.34 19.25 -3.80
N HIS A 382 -19.07 20.22 -2.94
CA HIS A 382 -17.75 20.77 -2.65
C HIS A 382 -17.44 20.52 -1.18
N VAL A 383 -16.38 19.76 -0.91
CA VAL A 383 -15.90 19.46 0.43
C VAL A 383 -14.43 19.89 0.56
N TYR A 384 -14.03 20.35 1.75
CA TYR A 384 -12.65 20.73 2.02
C TYR A 384 -12.27 20.51 3.48
N ASP A 385 -10.96 20.43 3.76
CA ASP A 385 -10.41 20.33 5.12
C ASP A 385 -9.90 21.68 5.62
N PHE A 386 -10.15 22.01 6.90
CA PHE A 386 -9.55 23.18 7.57
C PHE A 386 -8.03 23.15 7.58
N ALA A 387 -7.38 24.32 7.73
CA ALA A 387 -5.95 24.40 7.98
C ALA A 387 -5.50 23.41 9.07
N GLY A 388 -4.59 22.49 8.70
CA GLY A 388 -4.06 21.45 9.56
C GLY A 388 -5.04 20.31 9.93
N HIS A 389 -6.23 20.26 9.33
CA HIS A 389 -7.12 19.10 9.39
C HIS A 389 -6.98 18.25 8.13
N GLY A 390 -7.26 16.96 8.24
CA GLY A 390 -7.25 16.03 7.11
C GLY A 390 -5.98 16.11 6.27
N LEU A 391 -6.10 16.58 5.01
CA LEU A 391 -4.98 16.75 4.08
C LEU A 391 -4.48 18.19 3.95
N THR A 392 -5.07 19.18 4.64
CA THR A 392 -4.63 20.57 4.52
C THR A 392 -3.42 20.82 5.44
N PRO A 393 -2.27 21.31 4.93
CA PRO A 393 -1.11 21.64 5.75
C PRO A 393 -1.34 22.91 6.60
N THR A 394 -0.58 23.06 7.67
CA THR A 394 -0.43 24.34 8.38
C THR A 394 1.04 24.59 8.72
N HIS A 395 1.41 25.85 8.97
CA HIS A 395 2.76 26.23 9.31
C HIS A 395 2.87 26.58 10.81
N PRO A 396 3.95 26.21 11.53
CA PRO A 396 4.11 26.54 12.94
C PRO A 396 3.96 28.05 13.24
N LEU A 397 4.48 28.91 12.37
CA LEU A 397 4.36 30.38 12.48
C LEU A 397 3.00 30.97 12.06
N GLU A 398 2.08 30.16 11.54
CA GLU A 398 0.74 30.62 11.13
C GLU A 398 -0.24 30.62 12.32
N THR A 399 -1.03 31.68 12.43
CA THR A 399 -2.14 31.78 13.37
C THR A 399 -3.44 31.48 12.63
N ILE A 400 -4.23 30.53 13.15
CA ILE A 400 -5.57 30.22 12.64
C ILE A 400 -6.59 31.01 13.46
N THR A 401 -7.49 31.70 12.77
CA THR A 401 -8.65 32.42 13.32
C THR A 401 -9.93 32.01 12.58
N VAL A 402 -11.11 32.27 13.15
CA VAL A 402 -12.38 32.04 12.45
C VAL A 402 -12.44 32.83 11.13
N ASP A 403 -11.89 34.05 11.10
CA ASP A 403 -11.81 34.86 9.89
C ASP A 403 -10.92 34.22 8.82
N SER A 404 -9.75 33.69 9.18
CA SER A 404 -8.89 32.98 8.23
C SER A 404 -9.56 31.74 7.64
N LEU A 405 -10.31 30.98 8.45
CA LEU A 405 -11.07 29.82 7.98
C LEU A 405 -12.27 30.22 7.12
N THR A 406 -12.85 31.40 7.37
CA THR A 406 -13.91 32.00 6.55
C THR A 406 -13.36 32.49 5.21
N GLN A 407 -12.12 32.98 5.20
CA GLN A 407 -11.41 33.33 3.96
C GLN A 407 -11.10 32.08 3.12
N ASP A 408 -10.70 30.97 3.75
CA ASP A 408 -10.54 29.69 3.05
C ASP A 408 -11.86 29.21 2.43
N LEU A 409 -12.99 29.33 3.16
CA LEU A 409 -14.32 29.04 2.61
C LEU A 409 -14.65 29.91 1.40
N SER A 410 -14.23 31.19 1.40
CA SER A 410 -14.41 32.09 0.25
C SER A 410 -13.73 31.55 -1.01
N GLY A 411 -12.51 30.99 -0.87
CA GLY A 411 -11.82 30.31 -1.98
C GLY A 411 -12.59 29.09 -2.51
N VAL A 412 -13.28 28.35 -1.64
CA VAL A 412 -14.15 27.22 -2.06
C VAL A 412 -15.36 27.72 -2.83
N PHE A 413 -15.98 28.84 -2.43
CA PHE A 413 -17.09 29.47 -3.16
C PHE A 413 -16.67 29.92 -4.55
N SER A 414 -15.48 30.52 -4.71
CA SER A 414 -14.95 30.89 -6.03
C SER A 414 -14.72 29.68 -6.93
N LEU A 415 -14.20 28.57 -6.37
CA LEU A 415 -14.07 27.31 -7.12
C LEU A 415 -15.42 26.64 -7.44
N ALA A 416 -16.45 26.92 -6.66
CA ALA A 416 -17.82 26.47 -6.91
C ALA A 416 -18.59 27.40 -7.87
N GLU A 417 -17.99 28.51 -8.31
CA GLU A 417 -18.62 29.56 -9.12
C GLU A 417 -19.88 30.15 -8.45
N ALA A 418 -19.95 30.05 -7.11
CA ALA A 418 -21.10 30.43 -6.30
C ALA A 418 -20.98 31.85 -5.69
N ASP A 419 -19.88 32.56 -5.95
CA ASP A 419 -19.61 33.93 -5.51
C ASP A 419 -20.12 35.00 -6.50
N SER A 420 -20.56 34.61 -7.69
CA SER A 420 -21.07 35.51 -8.74
C SER A 420 -22.53 35.96 -8.55
N GLY A 421 -23.25 35.38 -7.57
CA GLY A 421 -24.68 35.62 -7.34
C GLY A 421 -25.64 34.96 -8.36
N THR A 422 -25.11 34.37 -9.44
CA THR A 422 -25.92 33.70 -10.49
C THR A 422 -26.32 32.26 -10.14
N SER A 423 -25.56 31.60 -9.26
CA SER A 423 -25.83 30.24 -8.78
C SER A 423 -25.51 30.15 -7.27
N PRO A 424 -26.35 30.72 -6.39
CA PRO A 424 -26.12 30.71 -4.96
C PRO A 424 -26.10 29.28 -4.39
N ALA A 425 -25.17 29.00 -3.48
CA ALA A 425 -24.94 27.66 -2.97
C ALA A 425 -25.85 27.29 -1.78
N THR A 426 -26.13 25.99 -1.64
CA THR A 426 -26.58 25.44 -0.36
C THR A 426 -25.35 25.24 0.52
N LEU A 427 -25.29 25.94 1.66
CA LEU A 427 -24.17 25.84 2.59
C LEU A 427 -24.57 24.98 3.79
N ILE A 428 -23.83 23.90 4.02
CA ILE A 428 -24.08 22.96 5.11
C ILE A 428 -22.85 22.92 6.01
N ALA A 429 -23.07 23.02 7.32
CA ALA A 429 -21.98 23.02 8.29
C ALA A 429 -22.28 22.16 9.51
N HIS A 430 -21.23 21.65 10.15
CA HIS A 430 -21.32 20.85 11.38
C HIS A 430 -20.54 21.47 12.53
N SER A 431 -21.09 21.41 13.74
CA SER A 431 -20.43 21.82 14.98
C SER A 431 -19.87 23.25 14.88
N HIS A 432 -18.62 23.47 15.30
CA HIS A 432 -17.92 24.75 15.23
C HIS A 432 -17.72 25.26 13.79
N GLY A 433 -17.81 24.39 12.78
CA GLY A 433 -17.88 24.81 11.38
C GLY A 433 -19.10 25.68 11.08
N CYS A 434 -20.17 25.59 11.88
CA CYS A 434 -21.33 26.47 11.78
C CYS A 434 -20.96 27.94 12.01
N LEU A 435 -19.96 28.26 12.85
CA LEU A 435 -19.50 29.63 13.06
C LEU A 435 -18.91 30.23 11.78
N ILE A 436 -18.11 29.44 11.06
CA ILE A 436 -17.52 29.81 9.78
C ILE A 436 -18.62 30.05 8.73
N ALA A 437 -19.60 29.13 8.65
CA ALA A 437 -20.69 29.23 7.71
C ALA A 437 -21.61 30.43 7.97
N ILE A 438 -21.93 30.72 9.24
CA ILE A 438 -22.74 31.89 9.62
C ILE A 438 -21.98 33.18 9.32
N ASN A 439 -20.70 33.28 9.70
CA ASN A 439 -19.88 34.46 9.39
C ASN A 439 -19.79 34.70 7.88
N TYR A 440 -19.61 33.65 7.08
CA TYR A 440 -19.60 33.76 5.63
C TYR A 440 -20.95 34.28 5.09
N ALA A 441 -22.07 33.69 5.54
CA ALA A 441 -23.41 34.08 5.09
C ALA A 441 -23.76 35.53 5.47
N LEU A 442 -23.32 36.01 6.64
CA LEU A 442 -23.50 37.40 7.06
C LEU A 442 -22.62 38.37 6.27
N ALA A 443 -21.39 37.98 5.94
CA ALA A 443 -20.45 38.81 5.19
C ALA A 443 -20.80 38.89 3.69
N HIS A 444 -21.47 37.87 3.14
CA HIS A 444 -21.78 37.77 1.71
C HIS A 444 -23.28 37.47 1.46
N PRO A 445 -24.19 38.43 1.73
CA PRO A 445 -25.61 38.26 1.46
C PRO A 445 -25.84 37.91 -0.02
N GLY A 446 -26.62 36.86 -0.28
CA GLY A 446 -26.95 36.40 -1.63
C GLY A 446 -26.04 35.31 -2.22
N HIS A 447 -24.89 34.99 -1.59
CA HIS A 447 -24.07 33.84 -2.02
C HIS A 447 -24.65 32.50 -1.55
N VAL A 448 -25.42 32.52 -0.45
CA VAL A 448 -26.02 31.33 0.16
C VAL A 448 -27.53 31.38 -0.02
N LYS A 449 -28.10 30.41 -0.76
CA LYS A 449 -29.55 30.31 -0.94
C LYS A 449 -30.24 29.65 0.25
N LYS A 450 -29.57 28.67 0.88
CA LYS A 450 -30.07 27.91 2.01
C LYS A 450 -28.93 27.52 2.93
N LEU A 451 -29.12 27.75 4.22
CA LEU A 451 -28.15 27.43 5.27
C LEU A 451 -28.65 26.21 6.06
N ILE A 452 -27.80 25.20 6.24
CA ILE A 452 -28.14 24.00 7.02
C ILE A 452 -27.05 23.80 8.09
N LEU A 453 -27.45 23.85 9.36
CA LEU A 453 -26.53 23.83 10.49
C LEU A 453 -26.78 22.59 11.35
N PHE A 454 -25.79 21.70 11.42
CA PHE A 454 -25.80 20.49 12.25
C PHE A 454 -25.09 20.75 13.58
N GLY A 455 -25.84 20.66 14.66
CA GLY A 455 -25.36 20.86 16.03
C GLY A 455 -24.57 22.16 16.22
N PRO A 456 -25.11 23.34 15.86
CA PRO A 456 -24.39 24.60 16.06
C PRO A 456 -24.12 24.86 17.55
N PRO A 457 -22.91 25.29 17.95
CA PRO A 457 -22.61 25.57 19.37
C PRO A 457 -23.42 26.76 19.88
N PRO A 458 -23.63 26.92 21.20
CA PRO A 458 -24.37 28.07 21.73
C PRO A 458 -23.70 29.41 21.39
N LEU A 459 -24.50 30.41 21.05
CA LEU A 459 -24.04 31.75 20.70
C LEU A 459 -24.71 32.85 21.55
N PRO A 460 -23.92 33.68 22.26
CA PRO A 460 -22.45 33.66 22.34
C PRO A 460 -21.91 32.43 23.07
N LEU A 461 -20.68 32.01 22.76
CA LEU A 461 -20.02 30.90 23.44
C LEU A 461 -19.84 31.22 24.93
N HIS A 462 -20.37 30.36 25.81
CA HIS A 462 -20.21 30.48 27.25
C HIS A 462 -18.73 30.33 27.67
N SER A 463 -18.35 30.96 28.78
CA SER A 463 -16.97 30.89 29.31
C SER A 463 -16.50 29.45 29.53
N SER A 464 -17.37 28.57 30.03
CA SER A 464 -17.06 27.15 30.23
C SER A 464 -16.66 26.41 28.95
N ILE A 465 -17.29 26.75 27.81
CA ILE A 465 -16.97 26.14 26.50
C ILE A 465 -15.66 26.71 25.96
N LYS A 466 -15.44 28.02 26.12
CA LYS A 466 -14.16 28.67 25.77
C LYS A 466 -13.00 28.05 26.57
N ASP A 467 -13.18 27.86 27.87
CA ASP A 467 -12.20 27.22 28.75
C ASP A 467 -11.96 25.76 28.36
N GLN A 468 -13.01 25.02 27.97
CA GLN A 468 -12.88 23.66 27.49
C GLN A 468 -12.07 23.58 26.17
N LEU A 469 -12.30 24.48 25.22
CA LEU A 469 -11.51 24.57 23.99
C LEU A 469 -10.04 24.94 24.26
N ILE A 470 -9.78 25.88 25.18
CA ILE A 470 -8.42 26.22 25.63
C ILE A 470 -7.74 24.99 26.26
N ASN A 471 -8.46 24.24 27.09
CA ASN A 471 -7.96 23.01 27.70
C ASN A 471 -7.67 21.92 26.65
N PHE A 472 -8.53 21.76 25.64
CA PHE A 472 -8.26 20.85 24.53
C PHE A 472 -7.02 21.27 23.73
N ALA A 473 -6.82 22.56 23.50
CA ALA A 473 -5.59 23.05 22.85
C ALA A 473 -4.34 22.72 23.68
N ALA A 474 -4.39 22.92 25.00
CA ALA A 474 -3.28 22.59 25.89
C ALA A 474 -3.02 21.07 25.95
N LEU A 475 -4.06 20.24 26.01
CA LEU A 475 -3.95 18.78 26.00
C LEU A 475 -3.39 18.26 24.69
N ALA A 476 -3.85 18.77 23.55
CA ALA A 476 -3.34 18.36 22.24
C ALA A 476 -1.83 18.63 22.12
N ARG A 477 -1.36 19.78 22.60
CA ARG A 477 0.06 20.16 22.59
C ARG A 477 0.93 19.35 23.55
N THR A 478 0.39 18.97 24.71
CA THR A 478 1.17 18.32 25.78
C THR A 478 1.10 16.80 25.77
N GLN A 479 -0.04 16.23 25.35
CA GLN A 479 -0.37 14.80 25.47
C GLN A 479 -0.87 14.20 24.15
N GLY A 480 -0.94 14.98 23.07
CA GLY A 480 -1.55 14.55 21.80
C GLY A 480 -3.07 14.41 21.89
N LEU A 481 -3.66 13.69 20.94
CA LEU A 481 -5.13 13.64 20.76
C LEU A 481 -5.81 12.45 21.45
N SER A 482 -5.06 11.48 21.98
CA SER A 482 -5.63 10.23 22.50
C SER A 482 -6.65 10.44 23.63
N LYS A 483 -6.36 11.35 24.57
CA LYS A 483 -7.29 11.65 25.68
C LYS A 483 -8.53 12.40 25.19
N ILE A 484 -8.32 13.39 24.32
CA ILE A 484 -9.40 14.18 23.70
C ILE A 484 -10.35 13.26 22.93
N MET A 485 -9.81 12.29 22.19
CA MET A 485 -10.59 11.30 21.45
C MET A 485 -11.52 10.50 22.37
N GLU A 486 -11.00 9.94 23.47
CA GLU A 486 -11.84 9.17 24.40
C GLU A 486 -12.85 10.06 25.13
N ASP A 487 -12.47 11.28 25.50
CA ASP A 487 -13.39 12.25 26.11
C ASP A 487 -14.53 12.62 25.15
N VAL A 488 -14.23 12.83 23.86
CA VAL A 488 -15.24 13.11 22.82
C VAL A 488 -16.17 11.91 22.63
N VAL A 489 -15.65 10.69 22.52
CA VAL A 489 -16.50 9.49 22.41
C VAL A 489 -17.39 9.32 23.65
N ALA A 490 -16.84 9.55 24.84
CA ALA A 490 -17.56 9.43 26.09
C ALA A 490 -18.70 10.45 26.19
N THR A 491 -18.48 11.69 25.79
CA THR A 491 -19.39 12.81 26.04
C THR A 491 -20.26 13.23 24.87
N GLN A 492 -19.80 13.07 23.63
CA GLN A 492 -20.47 13.60 22.43
C GLN A 492 -21.20 12.53 21.61
N VAL A 493 -20.86 11.24 21.76
CA VAL A 493 -21.58 10.14 21.10
C VAL A 493 -22.71 9.65 22.00
N SER A 494 -23.90 9.41 21.45
CA SER A 494 -25.07 8.99 22.24
C SER A 494 -24.86 7.65 22.95
N GLY A 495 -25.58 7.46 24.06
CA GLY A 495 -25.59 6.19 24.78
C GLY A 495 -26.16 5.04 23.95
N HIS A 496 -27.06 5.34 22.99
CA HIS A 496 -27.61 4.38 22.05
C HIS A 496 -26.55 3.92 21.04
N THR A 497 -25.93 4.84 20.29
CA THR A 497 -24.91 4.53 19.28
C THR A 497 -23.76 3.73 19.87
N LYS A 498 -23.29 4.08 21.07
CA LYS A 498 -22.22 3.33 21.77
C LYS A 498 -22.55 1.85 21.97
N LYS A 499 -23.83 1.49 22.06
CA LYS A 499 -24.30 0.11 22.23
C LYS A 499 -24.63 -0.58 20.90
N THR A 500 -25.12 0.17 19.92
CA THR A 500 -25.73 -0.41 18.71
C THR A 500 -24.85 -0.30 17.46
N SER A 501 -23.89 0.62 17.42
CA SER A 501 -23.03 0.86 16.25
C SER A 501 -21.55 1.04 16.62
N PRO A 502 -20.80 -0.06 16.80
CA PRO A 502 -19.35 0.01 17.03
C PRO A 502 -18.59 0.71 15.89
N LEU A 503 -19.10 0.64 14.66
CA LEU A 503 -18.50 1.30 13.49
C LEU A 503 -18.62 2.82 13.57
N ALA A 504 -19.75 3.37 14.03
CA ALA A 504 -19.90 4.81 14.23
C ALA A 504 -18.92 5.33 15.28
N VAL A 505 -18.77 4.58 16.39
CA VAL A 505 -17.78 4.89 17.44
C VAL A 505 -16.35 4.86 16.89
N ALA A 506 -16.02 3.85 16.08
CA ALA A 506 -14.72 3.76 15.42
C ALA A 506 -14.48 4.92 14.44
N ALA A 507 -15.49 5.33 13.68
CA ALA A 507 -15.40 6.46 12.74
C ALA A 507 -15.10 7.77 13.47
N VAL A 508 -15.76 8.04 14.61
CA VAL A 508 -15.46 9.21 15.45
C VAL A 508 -14.02 9.16 15.97
N ARG A 509 -13.56 8.01 16.46
CA ARG A 509 -12.16 7.83 16.91
C ARG A 509 -11.16 8.12 15.81
N LEU A 510 -11.36 7.52 14.63
CA LEU A 510 -10.48 7.69 13.48
C LEU A 510 -10.47 9.13 12.97
N SER A 511 -11.62 9.82 13.00
CA SER A 511 -11.71 11.23 12.62
C SER A 511 -10.82 12.11 13.50
N ILE A 512 -10.82 11.90 14.82
CA ILE A 512 -10.00 12.69 15.76
C ILE A 512 -8.54 12.25 15.70
N ALA A 513 -8.27 10.95 15.67
CA ALA A 513 -6.90 10.40 15.59
C ALA A 513 -6.19 10.78 14.28
N GLY A 514 -6.95 11.06 13.22
CA GLY A 514 -6.41 11.50 11.93
C GLY A 514 -5.87 12.93 11.91
N GLN A 515 -6.16 13.75 12.92
CA GLN A 515 -5.75 15.16 12.98
C GLN A 515 -4.31 15.33 13.43
N ASP A 516 -3.70 16.46 13.06
CA ASP A 516 -2.44 16.89 13.66
C ASP A 516 -2.72 17.58 15.02
N PRO A 517 -1.98 17.23 16.10
CA PRO A 517 -2.26 17.80 17.42
C PRO A 517 -2.10 19.33 17.49
N GLU A 518 -1.08 19.92 16.84
CA GLU A 518 -0.88 21.36 16.87
C GLU A 518 -1.95 22.08 16.05
N ALA A 519 -2.29 21.55 14.88
CA ALA A 519 -3.39 22.06 14.08
C ALA A 519 -4.74 22.04 14.80
N TYR A 520 -5.06 20.91 15.46
CA TYR A 520 -6.26 20.79 16.26
C TYR A 520 -6.26 21.83 17.39
N ALA A 521 -5.12 22.02 18.07
CA ALA A 521 -4.97 23.02 19.11
C ALA A 521 -5.18 24.46 18.60
N LYS A 522 -4.66 24.79 17.41
CA LYS A 522 -4.87 26.08 16.76
C LYS A 522 -6.34 26.32 16.43
N ALA A 523 -7.04 25.32 15.89
CA ALA A 523 -8.48 25.43 15.63
C ALA A 523 -9.29 25.59 16.93
N CYS A 524 -8.95 24.86 18.00
CA CYS A 524 -9.54 25.07 19.32
C CYS A 524 -9.34 26.50 19.82
N SER A 525 -8.12 27.04 19.73
CA SER A 525 -7.83 28.43 20.09
C SER A 525 -8.61 29.43 19.23
N ALA A 526 -8.69 29.20 17.92
CA ALA A 526 -9.46 30.02 16.99
C ALA A 526 -10.94 30.10 17.40
N PHE A 527 -11.57 28.96 17.68
CA PHE A 527 -12.96 28.90 18.10
C PHE A 527 -13.20 29.46 19.52
N ALA A 528 -12.26 29.27 20.45
CA ALA A 528 -12.35 29.87 21.79
C ALA A 528 -12.34 31.41 21.74
N SER A 529 -11.55 31.96 20.81
CA SER A 529 -11.44 33.40 20.54
C SER A 529 -12.51 33.94 19.60
N ALA A 530 -13.51 33.14 19.19
CA ALA A 530 -14.57 33.62 18.32
C ALA A 530 -15.37 34.76 18.96
N ASP A 531 -15.63 35.79 18.16
CA ASP A 531 -16.45 36.94 18.52
C ASP A 531 -17.95 36.58 18.61
N ALA A 532 -18.72 37.44 19.27
CA ALA A 532 -20.17 37.28 19.32
C ALA A 532 -20.79 37.54 17.95
N ILE A 533 -21.63 36.61 17.50
CA ILE A 533 -22.36 36.72 16.23
C ILE A 533 -23.81 37.14 16.51
N ASP A 534 -24.28 38.18 15.81
CA ASP A 534 -25.68 38.62 15.89
C ASP A 534 -26.56 37.81 14.93
N LEU A 535 -27.13 36.72 15.45
CA LEU A 535 -27.98 35.79 14.70
C LEU A 535 -29.23 36.44 14.08
N LYS A 536 -29.68 37.60 14.59
CA LYS A 536 -30.85 38.31 14.05
C LYS A 536 -30.60 38.88 12.65
N LYS A 537 -29.34 39.03 12.26
CA LYS A 537 -28.93 39.51 10.93
C LYS A 537 -28.87 38.41 9.87
N VAL A 538 -29.09 37.16 10.25
CA VAL A 538 -29.14 36.04 9.29
C VAL A 538 -30.48 36.08 8.56
N GLU A 539 -30.47 36.51 7.30
CA GLU A 539 -31.67 36.61 6.45
C GLU A 539 -31.92 35.35 5.59
N THR A 540 -30.95 34.43 5.53
CA THR A 540 -31.02 33.21 4.73
C THR A 540 -31.96 32.17 5.35
N GLU A 541 -32.75 31.46 4.52
CA GLU A 541 -33.55 30.31 4.98
C GLU A 541 -32.64 29.29 5.67
N THR A 542 -32.89 29.02 6.95
CA THR A 542 -32.00 28.22 7.80
C THR A 542 -32.70 26.99 8.36
N LEU A 543 -32.10 25.81 8.15
CA LEU A 543 -32.49 24.55 8.78
C LEU A 543 -31.49 24.19 9.87
N LEU A 544 -31.96 24.00 11.10
CA LEU A 544 -31.18 23.63 12.27
C LEU A 544 -31.45 22.16 12.60
N ILE A 545 -30.40 21.36 12.74
CA ILE A 545 -30.51 19.93 13.04
C ILE A 545 -29.68 19.63 14.29
N THR A 546 -30.25 18.93 15.26
CA THR A 546 -29.52 18.44 16.44
C THR A 546 -29.98 17.04 16.84
N GLY A 547 -29.12 16.31 17.56
CA GLY A 547 -29.47 15.07 18.25
C GLY A 547 -30.16 15.31 19.60
N GLN A 548 -31.06 14.41 19.98
CA GLN A 548 -31.71 14.42 21.29
C GLN A 548 -30.69 14.34 22.44
N ASP A 549 -29.60 13.58 22.23
CA ASP A 549 -28.53 13.35 23.19
C ASP A 549 -27.28 14.21 22.89
N ASP A 550 -27.38 15.24 22.03
CA ASP A 550 -26.27 16.12 21.70
C ASP A 550 -25.91 17.01 22.91
N SER A 551 -24.74 16.74 23.50
CA SER A 551 -24.23 17.46 24.68
C SER A 551 -23.57 18.81 24.34
N VAL A 552 -23.20 19.03 23.07
CA VAL A 552 -22.55 20.26 22.60
C VAL A 552 -23.60 21.26 22.09
N SER A 553 -24.61 20.76 21.38
CA SER A 553 -25.71 21.55 20.80
C SER A 553 -27.06 20.96 21.18
N SER A 554 -27.37 20.93 22.48
CA SER A 554 -28.63 20.36 22.96
C SER A 554 -29.87 20.95 22.26
N PRO A 555 -31.03 20.27 22.28
CA PRO A 555 -32.28 20.80 21.74
C PRO A 555 -32.65 22.21 22.24
N ALA A 556 -32.23 22.57 23.47
CA ALA A 556 -32.41 23.90 24.03
C ALA A 556 -31.52 24.97 23.35
N VAL A 557 -30.30 24.61 22.94
CA VAL A 557 -29.42 25.48 22.16
C VAL A 557 -30.05 25.76 20.80
N VAL A 558 -30.53 24.73 20.10
CA VAL A 558 -31.20 24.92 18.80
C VAL A 558 -32.50 25.72 18.94
N GLU A 559 -33.26 25.59 20.03
CA GLU A 559 -34.43 26.44 20.31
C GLU A 559 -34.06 27.92 20.38
N ASP A 560 -32.95 28.26 21.04
CA ASP A 560 -32.44 29.64 21.12
C ASP A 560 -32.06 30.18 19.73
N TYR A 561 -31.49 29.36 18.85
CA TYR A 561 -31.25 29.72 17.45
C TYR A 561 -32.56 30.00 16.69
N VAL A 562 -33.59 29.16 16.87
CA VAL A 562 -34.89 29.34 16.20
C VAL A 562 -35.55 30.65 16.60
N GLN A 563 -35.41 31.06 17.87
CA GLN A 563 -35.95 32.34 18.35
C GLN A 563 -35.21 33.57 17.80
N LYS A 564 -33.93 33.41 17.41
CA LYS A 564 -33.08 34.51 16.95
C LYS A 564 -33.00 34.63 15.42
N ILE A 565 -33.08 33.52 14.68
CA ILE A 565 -33.00 33.51 13.21
C ILE A 565 -34.41 33.46 12.63
N ASN A 566 -34.82 34.55 11.96
CA ASN A 566 -36.14 34.64 11.34
C ASN A 566 -36.28 33.64 10.17
N GLY A 567 -37.42 32.95 10.08
CA GLY A 567 -37.67 31.96 9.02
C GLY A 567 -36.92 30.63 9.17
N SER A 568 -36.33 30.36 10.34
CA SER A 568 -35.62 29.10 10.60
C SER A 568 -36.57 27.95 10.98
N ARG A 569 -36.11 26.71 10.75
CA ARG A 569 -36.81 25.47 11.16
C ARG A 569 -35.85 24.57 11.92
N LYS A 570 -36.36 23.76 12.84
CA LYS A 570 -35.57 22.79 13.60
C LYS A 570 -35.99 21.34 13.36
N VAL A 571 -35.02 20.44 13.47
CA VAL A 571 -35.18 18.99 13.50
C VAL A 571 -34.39 18.45 14.69
N VAL A 572 -35.01 17.55 15.46
CA VAL A 572 -34.37 16.87 16.60
C VAL A 572 -34.38 15.37 16.33
N LEU A 573 -33.20 14.77 16.17
CA LEU A 573 -33.02 13.36 15.84
C LEU A 573 -33.05 12.51 17.12
N PRO A 574 -33.90 11.48 17.23
CA PRO A 574 -34.04 10.68 18.44
C PRO A 574 -32.81 9.77 18.66
N ASN A 575 -32.33 9.68 19.91
CA ASN A 575 -31.18 8.84 20.30
C ASN A 575 -29.85 9.12 19.57
N VAL A 576 -29.67 10.33 19.05
CA VAL A 576 -28.46 10.75 18.32
C VAL A 576 -27.68 11.75 19.16
N GLY A 577 -26.35 11.64 19.17
CA GLY A 577 -25.44 12.59 19.81
C GLY A 577 -24.96 13.67 18.83
N HIS A 578 -23.77 14.24 19.08
CA HIS A 578 -23.23 15.35 18.30
C HIS A 578 -22.69 14.94 16.91
N TRP A 579 -22.41 13.65 16.70
CA TRP A 579 -21.81 13.15 15.46
C TRP A 579 -22.87 12.65 14.48
N HIS A 580 -23.90 13.48 14.26
CA HIS A 580 -25.14 13.19 13.51
C HIS A 580 -25.00 12.23 12.32
N ILE A 581 -24.12 12.55 11.35
CA ILE A 581 -23.95 11.74 10.12
C ILE A 581 -23.35 10.36 10.42
N PHE A 582 -22.42 10.25 11.36
CA PHE A 582 -21.84 8.97 11.74
C PHE A 582 -22.80 8.13 12.60
N GLU A 583 -23.63 8.78 13.42
CA GLU A 583 -24.58 8.11 14.30
C GLU A 583 -25.86 7.67 13.58
N ASP A 584 -26.45 8.53 12.76
CA ASP A 584 -27.71 8.25 12.03
C ASP A 584 -27.85 9.08 10.74
N PHE A 585 -27.09 8.71 9.70
CA PHE A 585 -27.23 9.36 8.39
C PHE A 585 -28.62 9.16 7.75
N ALA A 586 -29.34 8.08 8.10
CA ALA A 586 -30.65 7.76 7.52
C ALA A 586 -31.74 8.70 8.06
N GLY A 587 -31.76 8.93 9.38
CA GLY A 587 -32.63 9.93 10.01
C GLY A 587 -32.34 11.34 9.48
N VAL A 588 -31.06 11.69 9.34
CA VAL A 588 -30.65 12.97 8.74
C VAL A 588 -31.18 13.12 7.30
N ALA A 589 -31.02 12.08 6.46
CA ALA A 589 -31.49 12.08 5.08
C ALA A 589 -33.02 12.22 4.98
N LEU A 590 -33.77 11.60 5.90
CA LEU A 590 -35.23 11.66 5.93
C LEU A 590 -35.75 13.07 6.22
N ASP A 591 -35.16 13.76 7.19
CA ASP A 591 -35.66 15.05 7.68
C ASP A 591 -35.14 16.26 6.89
N MET A 592 -33.96 16.19 6.27
CA MET A 592 -33.44 17.26 5.40
C MET A 592 -34.33 17.56 4.19
N PHE A 593 -35.09 16.57 3.71
CA PHE A 593 -35.97 16.69 2.53
C PHE A 593 -37.46 16.72 2.89
N GLY A 594 -37.80 17.17 4.11
CA GLY A 594 -39.16 17.31 4.66
C GLY A 594 -40.28 17.45 3.62
N GLY A 595 -40.86 16.30 3.26
CA GLY A 595 -41.89 16.18 2.23
C GLY A 595 -42.25 14.73 1.94
N LEU A 596 -42.17 13.82 2.92
CA LEU A 596 -42.36 12.39 2.68
C LEU A 596 -43.17 11.67 3.77
N TRP A 597 -44.08 12.32 4.51
CA TRP A 597 -45.06 11.54 5.30
C TRP A 597 -46.34 11.21 4.51
N SER A 598 -46.80 12.11 3.62
CA SER A 598 -47.78 11.73 2.59
C SER A 598 -47.14 10.83 1.54
N MET A 599 -45.89 11.09 1.18
CA MET A 599 -45.19 10.31 0.18
C MET A 599 -44.56 9.05 0.77
N ALA A 600 -44.25 8.88 2.07
CA ALA A 600 -43.91 7.56 2.64
C ALA A 600 -45.15 6.71 2.87
N PHE A 601 -46.32 7.29 3.15
CA PHE A 601 -47.56 6.51 3.12
C PHE A 601 -47.93 6.15 1.67
N THR A 602 -47.83 7.08 0.72
CA THR A 602 -48.07 6.81 -0.71
C THR A 602 -46.96 5.94 -1.32
N THR A 603 -45.72 6.00 -0.85
CA THR A 603 -44.59 5.17 -1.30
C THR A 603 -44.60 3.84 -0.58
N CYS A 604 -45.04 3.73 0.67
CA CYS A 604 -45.31 2.44 1.30
C CYS A 604 -46.54 1.78 0.69
N VAL A 605 -47.61 2.52 0.40
CA VAL A 605 -48.79 2.00 -0.30
C VAL A 605 -48.45 1.70 -1.76
N ALA A 606 -47.66 2.52 -2.45
CA ALA A 606 -47.18 2.26 -3.81
C ALA A 606 -46.11 1.17 -3.84
N ALA A 607 -45.27 1.02 -2.82
CA ALA A 607 -44.30 -0.07 -2.69
C ALA A 607 -44.99 -1.36 -2.28
N LEU A 608 -46.01 -1.32 -1.43
CA LEU A 608 -46.87 -2.47 -1.11
C LEU A 608 -47.71 -2.84 -2.34
N PHE A 609 -48.30 -1.87 -3.03
CA PHE A 609 -49.04 -2.10 -4.28
C PHE A 609 -48.11 -2.63 -5.37
N TYR A 610 -46.93 -2.03 -5.55
CA TYR A 610 -45.89 -2.52 -6.47
C TYR A 610 -45.42 -3.91 -6.06
N PHE A 611 -45.21 -4.17 -4.77
CA PHE A 611 -44.88 -5.48 -4.23
C PHE A 611 -45.99 -6.48 -4.52
N PHE A 612 -47.27 -6.15 -4.30
CA PHE A 612 -48.41 -7.03 -4.58
C PHE A 612 -48.62 -7.25 -6.08
N VAL A 613 -48.40 -6.23 -6.92
CA VAL A 613 -48.42 -6.34 -8.39
C VAL A 613 -47.28 -7.25 -8.85
N LYS A 614 -46.06 -7.04 -8.36
CA LYS A 614 -44.89 -7.89 -8.68
C LYS A 614 -45.03 -9.29 -8.10
N PHE A 615 -45.59 -9.44 -6.90
CA PHE A 615 -45.94 -10.71 -6.28
C PHE A 615 -46.93 -11.45 -7.16
N TYR A 616 -48.06 -10.82 -7.51
CA TYR A 616 -49.07 -11.42 -8.37
C TYR A 616 -48.52 -11.78 -9.74
N ALA A 617 -47.74 -10.90 -10.37
CA ALA A 617 -47.08 -11.18 -11.64
C ALA A 617 -46.11 -12.38 -11.55
N ALA A 618 -45.28 -12.44 -10.49
CA ALA A 618 -44.39 -13.58 -10.25
C ALA A 618 -45.16 -14.89 -10.02
N ARG A 619 -46.28 -14.84 -9.26
CA ARG A 619 -47.18 -15.99 -9.07
C ARG A 619 -47.85 -16.42 -10.37
N GLN A 620 -48.31 -15.47 -11.17
CA GLN A 620 -48.96 -15.72 -12.45
C GLN A 620 -48.02 -16.41 -13.45
N THR A 621 -46.75 -16.01 -13.51
CA THR A 621 -45.73 -16.69 -14.34
C THR A 621 -45.64 -18.17 -13.96
N ILE A 622 -45.53 -18.49 -12.67
CA ILE A 622 -45.46 -19.89 -12.21
C ILE A 622 -46.75 -20.65 -12.51
N TRP A 623 -47.93 -20.06 -12.31
CA TRP A 623 -49.20 -20.72 -12.65
C TRP A 623 -49.32 -21.03 -14.14
N ARG A 624 -48.84 -20.14 -15.02
CA ARG A 624 -48.78 -20.42 -16.48
C ARG A 624 -47.86 -21.59 -16.78
N MET A 625 -46.69 -21.65 -16.13
CA MET A 625 -45.73 -22.75 -16.29
C MET A 625 -46.30 -24.08 -15.78
N GLN A 626 -47.02 -24.08 -14.65
CA GLN A 626 -47.74 -25.25 -14.14
C GLN A 626 -48.80 -25.73 -15.12
N LYS A 627 -49.60 -24.81 -15.69
CA LYS A 627 -50.61 -25.14 -16.69
C LYS A 627 -50.00 -25.68 -17.99
N ALA A 628 -48.80 -25.23 -18.34
CA ALA A 628 -48.02 -25.74 -19.46
C ALA A 628 -47.34 -27.09 -19.19
N GLY A 629 -47.47 -27.64 -17.98
CA GLY A 629 -46.91 -28.95 -17.62
C GLY A 629 -45.38 -28.96 -17.47
N LEU A 630 -44.75 -27.80 -17.25
CA LEU A 630 -43.30 -27.73 -17.08
C LEU A 630 -42.84 -28.42 -15.78
N PRO A 631 -41.68 -29.13 -15.79
CA PRO A 631 -41.20 -29.87 -14.63
C PRO A 631 -40.83 -28.88 -13.51
N MET A 632 -41.55 -28.93 -12.40
CA MET A 632 -41.29 -28.06 -11.25
C MET A 632 -41.67 -28.71 -9.92
N PRO A 633 -41.02 -28.32 -8.81
CA PRO A 633 -41.25 -28.97 -7.55
C PRO A 633 -42.48 -28.42 -6.84
N ALA A 634 -42.83 -29.02 -5.70
CA ALA A 634 -44.03 -28.67 -4.96
C ALA A 634 -44.06 -27.16 -4.64
N TYR A 635 -45.18 -26.52 -4.97
CA TYR A 635 -45.34 -25.07 -4.93
C TYR A 635 -46.52 -24.66 -4.03
N SER A 636 -46.30 -23.66 -3.17
CA SER A 636 -47.35 -23.04 -2.36
C SER A 636 -47.81 -21.71 -2.98
N SER A 637 -49.11 -21.48 -3.06
CA SER A 637 -49.67 -20.23 -3.61
C SER A 637 -49.20 -18.97 -2.87
N LEU A 638 -48.97 -19.05 -1.56
CA LEU A 638 -48.48 -17.91 -0.76
C LEU A 638 -46.95 -17.93 -0.62
N GLY A 639 -46.40 -19.07 -0.20
CA GLY A 639 -44.97 -19.21 0.11
C GLY A 639 -44.07 -19.54 -1.08
N GLY A 640 -44.61 -19.81 -2.27
CA GLY A 640 -43.84 -20.25 -3.43
C GLY A 640 -43.13 -21.57 -3.21
N HIS A 641 -41.87 -21.65 -3.62
CA HIS A 641 -41.01 -22.82 -3.38
C HIS A 641 -40.25 -22.75 -2.04
N PHE A 642 -40.34 -21.64 -1.28
CA PHE A 642 -39.63 -21.51 0.00
C PHE A 642 -40.02 -22.55 1.06
N PRO A 643 -41.29 -23.01 1.18
CA PRO A 643 -41.63 -24.09 2.10
C PRO A 643 -40.88 -25.40 1.80
N LEU A 644 -40.70 -25.73 0.52
CA LEU A 644 -39.90 -26.87 0.10
C LEU A 644 -38.42 -26.65 0.43
N ILE A 645 -37.87 -25.48 0.06
CA ILE A 645 -36.49 -25.12 0.37
C ILE A 645 -36.23 -25.22 1.88
N LYS A 646 -37.13 -24.69 2.71
CA LYS A 646 -37.05 -24.78 4.17
C LYS A 646 -37.07 -26.22 4.67
N ARG A 647 -37.91 -27.08 4.08
CA ARG A 647 -37.95 -28.52 4.41
C ARG A 647 -36.62 -29.19 4.10
N ILE A 648 -36.04 -28.92 2.93
CA ILE A 648 -34.75 -29.48 2.51
C ILE A 648 -33.61 -28.92 3.35
N MET A 649 -33.61 -27.62 3.67
CA MET A 649 -32.65 -27.01 4.58
C MET A 649 -32.67 -27.68 5.96
N GLY A 650 -33.83 -28.16 6.43
CA GLY A 650 -33.93 -28.95 7.66
C GLY A 650 -33.22 -30.32 7.61
N THR A 651 -32.84 -30.79 6.41
CA THR A 651 -32.08 -32.05 6.21
C THR A 651 -30.59 -31.82 5.94
N LEU A 652 -30.14 -30.56 5.94
CA LEU A 652 -28.76 -30.16 5.68
C LEU A 652 -28.21 -29.35 6.86
N PRO A 653 -26.88 -29.19 6.95
CA PRO A 653 -26.29 -28.20 7.86
C PRO A 653 -26.81 -26.79 7.57
N SER A 654 -26.96 -25.97 8.62
CA SER A 654 -27.59 -24.63 8.53
C SER A 654 -26.84 -23.63 7.66
N ASP A 655 -25.56 -23.87 7.42
CA ASP A 655 -24.59 -23.10 6.65
C ASP A 655 -24.27 -23.76 5.30
N SER A 656 -25.03 -24.78 4.88
CA SER A 656 -24.86 -25.43 3.58
C SER A 656 -25.15 -24.48 2.42
N ILE A 657 -24.34 -24.54 1.36
CA ILE A 657 -24.55 -23.72 0.16
C ILE A 657 -25.84 -24.10 -0.58
N ILE A 658 -26.43 -23.14 -1.30
CA ILE A 658 -27.66 -23.35 -2.10
C ILE A 658 -27.51 -24.44 -3.18
N HIS A 659 -26.29 -24.71 -3.65
CA HIS A 659 -26.02 -25.78 -4.61
C HIS A 659 -26.40 -27.16 -4.04
N ASN A 660 -26.13 -27.43 -2.75
CA ASN A 660 -26.52 -28.67 -2.08
C ASN A 660 -28.05 -28.81 -1.98
N ILE A 661 -28.75 -27.69 -1.76
CA ILE A 661 -30.22 -27.67 -1.71
C ILE A 661 -30.79 -28.03 -3.08
N MET A 662 -30.30 -27.39 -4.15
CA MET A 662 -30.76 -27.67 -5.51
C MET A 662 -30.36 -29.07 -5.97
N TRP A 663 -29.20 -29.57 -5.54
CA TRP A 663 -28.77 -30.94 -5.82
C TRP A 663 -29.76 -31.94 -5.18
N LYS A 664 -30.18 -31.71 -3.94
CA LYS A 664 -31.19 -32.55 -3.29
C LYS A 664 -32.54 -32.51 -4.02
N ILE A 665 -32.95 -31.34 -4.53
CA ILE A 665 -34.17 -31.24 -5.35
C ILE A 665 -34.01 -32.01 -6.67
N SER A 666 -32.85 -31.91 -7.31
CA SER A 666 -32.60 -32.55 -8.61
C SER A 666 -32.69 -34.08 -8.58
N GLU A 667 -32.52 -34.70 -7.41
CA GLU A 667 -32.67 -36.16 -7.23
C GLU A 667 -34.11 -36.64 -7.53
N ASP A 668 -35.11 -35.77 -7.42
CA ASP A 668 -36.51 -36.07 -7.74
C ASP A 668 -36.84 -35.93 -9.25
N TYR A 669 -35.87 -35.49 -10.08
CA TYR A 669 -36.07 -35.22 -11.51
C TYR A 669 -35.16 -36.10 -12.37
N SER A 670 -35.72 -37.18 -12.92
CA SER A 670 -34.97 -38.15 -13.73
C SER A 670 -34.36 -37.57 -15.01
N ASN A 671 -35.01 -36.57 -15.62
CA ASN A 671 -34.49 -35.84 -16.78
C ASN A 671 -33.49 -34.73 -16.40
N GLY A 672 -33.27 -34.49 -15.10
CA GLY A 672 -32.30 -33.52 -14.59
C GLY A 672 -32.66 -32.05 -14.84
N ILE A 673 -33.89 -31.73 -15.26
CA ILE A 673 -34.29 -30.35 -15.58
C ILE A 673 -35.56 -29.98 -14.79
N PHE A 674 -35.50 -28.86 -14.08
CA PHE A 674 -36.67 -28.34 -13.37
C PHE A 674 -36.65 -26.82 -13.24
N TYR A 675 -37.84 -26.25 -13.06
CA TYR A 675 -38.04 -24.82 -12.85
C TYR A 675 -38.41 -24.55 -11.39
N LEU A 676 -37.86 -23.48 -10.81
CA LEU A 676 -38.34 -22.97 -9.54
C LEU A 676 -38.24 -21.44 -9.50
N SER A 677 -38.90 -20.81 -8.55
CA SER A 677 -38.84 -19.37 -8.34
C SER A 677 -38.33 -19.05 -6.95
N LEU A 678 -37.38 -18.13 -6.88
CA LEU A 678 -36.81 -17.57 -5.65
C LEU A 678 -37.27 -16.13 -5.39
N TRP A 679 -38.39 -15.71 -6.00
CA TRP A 679 -38.91 -14.36 -5.79
C TRP A 679 -39.31 -14.17 -4.31
N PRO A 680 -38.92 -13.08 -3.63
CA PRO A 680 -38.47 -11.80 -4.19
C PRO A 680 -36.96 -11.64 -4.41
N PHE A 681 -36.14 -12.64 -4.07
CA PHE A 681 -34.68 -12.51 -4.09
C PHE A 681 -34.07 -12.68 -5.48
N SER A 682 -34.62 -13.55 -6.31
CA SER A 682 -34.21 -13.75 -7.71
C SER A 682 -35.41 -14.17 -8.57
N GLY A 683 -35.24 -14.11 -9.89
CA GLY A 683 -36.25 -14.53 -10.86
C GLY A 683 -36.58 -16.04 -10.83
N THR A 684 -37.32 -16.49 -11.84
CA THR A 684 -37.50 -17.92 -12.09
C THR A 684 -36.17 -18.51 -12.54
N MET A 685 -35.76 -19.62 -11.95
CA MET A 685 -34.58 -20.37 -12.35
C MET A 685 -34.99 -21.62 -13.12
N MET A 686 -34.28 -21.90 -14.20
CA MET A 686 -34.28 -23.20 -14.87
C MET A 686 -32.99 -23.90 -14.46
N VAL A 687 -33.10 -24.93 -13.63
CA VAL A 687 -31.94 -25.67 -13.13
C VAL A 687 -31.65 -26.84 -14.06
N LEU A 688 -30.41 -26.95 -14.52
CA LEU A 688 -29.90 -28.01 -15.38
C LEU A 688 -28.91 -28.88 -14.58
N ALA A 689 -29.34 -30.08 -14.19
CA ALA A 689 -28.53 -31.12 -13.56
C ALA A 689 -28.11 -32.22 -14.55
N ASP A 690 -28.34 -32.02 -15.84
CA ASP A 690 -27.98 -32.92 -16.94
C ASP A 690 -26.91 -32.26 -17.84
N ALA A 691 -25.83 -33.01 -18.17
CA ALA A 691 -24.69 -32.49 -18.92
C ALA A 691 -25.03 -32.24 -20.40
N ASP A 692 -25.85 -33.10 -21.00
CA ASP A 692 -26.24 -32.97 -22.41
C ASP A 692 -27.14 -31.74 -22.60
N ALA A 693 -28.11 -31.56 -21.70
CA ALA A 693 -28.94 -30.35 -21.65
C ALA A 693 -28.11 -29.08 -21.45
N ALA A 694 -27.15 -29.10 -20.52
CA ALA A 694 -26.30 -27.95 -20.27
C ALA A 694 -25.38 -27.62 -21.46
N SER A 695 -24.94 -28.63 -22.21
CA SER A 695 -24.08 -28.47 -23.39
C SER A 695 -24.78 -27.75 -24.56
N GLN A 696 -26.12 -27.77 -24.62
CA GLN A 696 -26.90 -27.04 -25.63
C GLN A 696 -26.72 -25.51 -25.54
N LEU A 697 -26.27 -25.01 -24.39
CA LEU A 697 -26.04 -23.57 -24.16
C LEU A 697 -24.63 -23.11 -24.58
N ASP A 698 -23.71 -24.03 -24.79
CA ASP A 698 -22.28 -23.72 -24.84
C ASP A 698 -21.91 -22.80 -26.01
N SER A 699 -22.55 -22.95 -27.17
CA SER A 699 -22.23 -22.12 -28.34
C SER A 699 -22.84 -20.71 -28.30
N LEU A 700 -23.78 -20.45 -27.38
CA LEU A 700 -24.65 -19.27 -27.43
C LEU A 700 -24.09 -18.04 -26.72
N ALA A 701 -22.99 -18.18 -25.97
CA ALA A 701 -22.31 -17.11 -25.25
C ALA A 701 -23.23 -16.22 -24.37
N LEU A 702 -24.31 -16.81 -23.83
CA LEU A 702 -25.35 -16.08 -23.10
C LEU A 702 -24.76 -15.21 -21.97
N GLY A 703 -25.38 -14.04 -21.76
CA GLY A 703 -25.04 -13.13 -20.67
C GLY A 703 -25.68 -13.54 -19.35
N LYS A 704 -25.53 -12.68 -18.33
CA LYS A 704 -26.21 -12.82 -17.03
C LYS A 704 -27.46 -11.93 -16.96
N GLY A 705 -28.42 -12.33 -16.14
CA GLY A 705 -29.59 -11.51 -15.80
C GLY A 705 -29.21 -10.29 -14.96
N LEU A 706 -30.05 -9.26 -14.96
CA LEU A 706 -29.79 -8.03 -14.19
C LEU A 706 -29.71 -8.30 -12.68
N ASP A 707 -30.51 -9.24 -12.18
CA ASP A 707 -30.51 -9.65 -10.76
C ASP A 707 -29.18 -10.29 -10.32
N ILE A 708 -28.36 -10.75 -11.27
CA ILE A 708 -27.00 -11.26 -11.02
C ILE A 708 -25.93 -10.20 -11.33
N ILE A 709 -26.16 -9.33 -12.32
CA ILE A 709 -25.20 -8.29 -12.72
C ILE A 709 -25.07 -7.22 -11.65
N ASP A 710 -26.19 -6.67 -11.17
CA ASP A 710 -26.16 -5.48 -10.31
C ASP A 710 -25.37 -5.70 -9.02
N PRO A 711 -25.50 -6.83 -8.28
CA PRO A 711 -24.67 -7.09 -7.11
C PRO A 711 -23.17 -7.21 -7.44
N ILE A 712 -22.83 -7.83 -8.57
CA ILE A 712 -21.43 -8.01 -9.00
C ILE A 712 -20.81 -6.66 -9.36
N GLU A 713 -21.50 -5.82 -10.13
CA GLU A 713 -20.98 -4.51 -10.54
C GLU A 713 -20.82 -3.55 -9.37
N LYS A 714 -21.64 -3.69 -8.32
CA LYS A 714 -21.42 -2.97 -7.05
C LYS A 714 -20.14 -3.38 -6.35
N VAL A 715 -19.77 -4.66 -6.39
CA VAL A 715 -18.51 -5.16 -5.81
C VAL A 715 -17.31 -4.77 -6.66
N THR A 716 -17.40 -4.89 -7.99
CA THR A 716 -16.29 -4.53 -8.89
C THR A 716 -16.16 -3.01 -9.09
N GLY A 717 -17.20 -2.23 -8.78
CA GLY A 717 -17.26 -0.80 -9.00
C GLY A 717 -17.40 -0.41 -10.48
N GLY A 718 -18.08 -1.27 -11.26
CA GLY A 718 -18.30 -1.10 -12.69
C GLY A 718 -18.38 -2.42 -13.46
N LYS A 719 -18.67 -2.34 -14.77
CA LYS A 719 -18.73 -3.50 -15.67
C LYS A 719 -17.43 -4.29 -15.67
N SER A 720 -17.53 -5.62 -15.63
CA SER A 720 -16.38 -6.53 -15.69
C SER A 720 -16.58 -7.61 -16.75
N LEU A 721 -15.52 -8.38 -17.07
CA LEU A 721 -15.62 -9.53 -17.98
C LEU A 721 -16.73 -10.53 -17.58
N LEU A 722 -17.10 -10.57 -16.30
CA LEU A 722 -18.15 -11.42 -15.77
C LEU A 722 -19.57 -10.92 -16.09
N THR A 723 -19.75 -9.59 -16.22
CA THR A 723 -21.07 -8.95 -16.37
C THR A 723 -21.34 -8.42 -17.78
N MET A 724 -20.28 -8.09 -18.54
CA MET A 724 -20.36 -7.62 -19.92
C MET A 724 -21.10 -8.63 -20.83
N LYS A 725 -21.78 -8.12 -21.87
CA LYS A 725 -22.61 -8.89 -22.80
C LYS A 725 -22.17 -8.69 -24.25
N GLY A 726 -22.54 -9.63 -25.12
CA GLY A 726 -22.41 -9.49 -26.57
C GLY A 726 -20.99 -9.14 -27.02
N ASP A 727 -20.89 -8.19 -27.95
CA ASP A 727 -19.63 -7.80 -28.57
C ASP A 727 -18.69 -7.04 -27.63
N GLU A 728 -19.23 -6.31 -26.64
CA GLU A 728 -18.45 -5.69 -25.57
C GLU A 728 -17.62 -6.76 -24.84
N TRP A 729 -18.26 -7.85 -24.40
CA TRP A 729 -17.55 -8.95 -23.77
C TRP A 729 -16.53 -9.62 -24.71
N LYS A 730 -16.88 -9.87 -25.98
CA LYS A 730 -15.95 -10.50 -26.94
C LYS A 730 -14.70 -9.67 -27.15
N HIS A 731 -14.86 -8.35 -27.24
CA HIS A 731 -13.76 -7.40 -27.39
C HIS A 731 -12.83 -7.47 -26.18
N TRP A 732 -13.37 -7.25 -24.97
CA TRP A 732 -12.56 -7.28 -23.75
C TRP A 732 -11.93 -8.66 -23.48
N ARG A 733 -12.65 -9.75 -23.73
CA ARG A 733 -12.12 -11.11 -23.55
C ARG A 733 -10.91 -11.37 -24.46
N ARG A 734 -10.93 -10.84 -25.68
CA ARG A 734 -9.81 -10.96 -26.63
C ARG A 734 -8.55 -10.29 -26.10
N LEU A 735 -8.68 -9.09 -25.51
CA LEU A 735 -7.55 -8.33 -24.97
C LEU A 735 -6.93 -9.00 -23.73
N PHE A 736 -7.72 -9.69 -22.90
CA PHE A 736 -7.18 -10.38 -21.72
C PHE A 736 -6.64 -11.79 -22.01
N ASN A 737 -7.12 -12.49 -23.04
CA ASN A 737 -6.74 -13.86 -23.33
C ASN A 737 -5.21 -14.11 -23.44
N PRO A 738 -4.38 -13.25 -24.06
CA PRO A 738 -2.93 -13.45 -24.12
C PRO A 738 -2.29 -13.63 -22.74
N GLY A 739 -2.71 -12.80 -21.77
CA GLY A 739 -2.24 -12.83 -20.39
C GLY A 739 -2.67 -14.07 -19.60
N PHE A 740 -3.59 -14.90 -20.11
CA PHE A 740 -4.02 -16.17 -19.49
C PHE A 740 -3.68 -17.41 -20.34
N SER A 741 -2.87 -17.23 -21.40
CA SER A 741 -2.42 -18.34 -22.24
C SER A 741 -1.46 -19.27 -21.50
N ALA A 742 -1.44 -20.55 -21.86
CA ALA A 742 -0.56 -21.54 -21.23
C ALA A 742 0.93 -21.15 -21.34
N GLY A 743 1.37 -20.69 -22.52
CA GLY A 743 2.76 -20.26 -22.73
C GLY A 743 3.14 -19.09 -21.82
N TYR A 744 2.26 -18.11 -21.67
CA TYR A 744 2.53 -16.96 -20.81
C TYR A 744 2.53 -17.33 -19.32
N MET A 745 1.55 -18.14 -18.89
CA MET A 745 1.44 -18.62 -17.52
C MET A 745 2.68 -19.40 -17.08
N MET A 746 3.27 -20.20 -17.98
CA MET A 746 4.53 -20.88 -17.71
C MET A 746 5.67 -19.89 -17.41
N GLY A 747 5.70 -18.72 -18.06
CA GLY A 747 6.66 -17.64 -17.79
C GLY A 747 6.46 -16.93 -16.45
N LEU A 748 5.36 -17.17 -15.74
CA LEU A 748 5.07 -16.63 -14.40
C LEU A 748 5.23 -17.66 -13.28
N THR A 749 5.56 -18.90 -13.62
CA THR A 749 5.67 -20.03 -12.68
C THR A 749 6.58 -19.71 -11.50
N SER A 750 7.73 -19.06 -11.74
CA SER A 750 8.68 -18.74 -10.68
C SER A 750 8.11 -17.77 -9.64
N ALA A 751 7.39 -16.74 -10.09
CA ALA A 751 6.72 -15.79 -9.20
C ALA A 751 5.62 -16.46 -8.37
N ILE A 752 4.86 -17.38 -8.98
CA ILE A 752 3.85 -18.18 -8.26
C ILE A 752 4.53 -19.09 -7.22
N ALA A 753 5.64 -19.73 -7.58
CA ALA A 753 6.41 -20.58 -6.68
C ALA A 753 6.99 -19.81 -5.49
N ASP A 754 7.36 -18.54 -5.67
CA ASP A 754 7.84 -17.69 -4.58
C ASP A 754 6.75 -17.39 -3.54
N GLU A 755 5.55 -17.05 -3.99
CA GLU A 755 4.41 -16.82 -3.08
C GLU A 755 3.96 -18.11 -2.38
N VAL A 756 4.00 -19.25 -3.08
CA VAL A 756 3.79 -20.57 -2.45
C VAL A 756 4.92 -20.90 -1.47
N GLY A 757 6.16 -20.47 -1.73
CA GLY A 757 7.30 -20.59 -0.82
C GLY A 757 7.05 -19.89 0.52
N ILE A 758 6.44 -18.71 0.50
CA ILE A 758 6.03 -17.99 1.72
C ILE A 758 4.96 -18.76 2.48
N PHE A 759 3.96 -19.33 1.78
CA PHE A 759 2.96 -20.19 2.40
C PHE A 759 3.60 -21.43 3.05
N ARG A 760 4.52 -22.10 2.35
CA ARG A 760 5.32 -23.22 2.87
C ARG A 760 6.09 -22.84 4.14
N GLN A 761 6.74 -21.68 4.18
CA GLN A 761 7.45 -21.20 5.38
C GLN A 761 6.50 -20.97 6.57
N LYS A 762 5.29 -20.44 6.33
CA LYS A 762 4.28 -20.29 7.38
C LYS A 762 3.80 -21.64 7.92
N LEU A 763 3.67 -22.65 7.07
CA LEU A 763 3.37 -24.02 7.52
C LEU A 763 4.52 -24.62 8.34
N LEU A 764 5.79 -24.41 7.93
CA LEU A 764 6.96 -24.82 8.72
C LEU A 764 6.98 -24.17 10.11
N ALA A 765 6.69 -22.87 10.19
CA ALA A 765 6.60 -22.17 11.47
C ALA A 765 5.50 -22.76 12.37
N LYS A 766 4.35 -23.13 11.80
CA LYS A 766 3.27 -23.82 12.53
C LYS A 766 3.67 -25.21 13.03
N CYS A 767 4.51 -25.94 12.29
CA CYS A 767 5.07 -27.20 12.78
C CYS A 767 6.09 -27.00 13.92
N ALA A 768 6.88 -25.92 13.87
CA ALA A 768 7.93 -25.63 14.85
C ALA A 768 7.36 -25.22 16.23
N THR A 769 6.19 -24.59 16.28
CA THR A 769 5.52 -24.20 17.54
C THR A 769 4.89 -25.36 18.31
N GLY A 770 5.00 -26.59 17.79
CA GLY A 770 4.47 -27.81 18.40
C GLY A 770 3.38 -28.45 17.54
N GLN A 771 3.44 -29.77 17.36
CA GLN A 771 2.57 -30.58 16.49
C GLN A 771 1.08 -30.64 16.93
N SER A 772 0.67 -29.85 17.92
CA SER A 772 -0.55 -30.07 18.70
C SER A 772 -1.50 -28.86 18.83
N GLU A 773 -1.29 -27.76 18.12
CA GLU A 773 -2.30 -26.68 18.09
C GLU A 773 -3.14 -26.77 16.81
N MET A 774 -4.47 -26.88 16.96
CA MET A 774 -5.42 -26.86 15.85
C MET A 774 -5.59 -25.43 15.36
N PHE A 775 -5.62 -25.22 14.04
CA PHE A 775 -5.87 -23.91 13.44
C PHE A 775 -6.67 -24.03 12.15
N LEU A 776 -7.20 -22.90 11.67
CA LEU A 776 -7.94 -22.81 10.40
C LEU A 776 -6.95 -22.59 9.24
N LEU A 777 -6.85 -23.57 8.34
CA LEU A 777 -5.91 -23.49 7.22
C LEU A 777 -6.36 -22.49 6.14
N GLU A 778 -7.67 -22.25 6.05
CA GLU A 778 -8.29 -21.36 5.07
C GLU A 778 -7.67 -19.96 5.04
N ASP A 779 -7.39 -19.38 6.21
CA ASP A 779 -6.82 -18.03 6.29
C ASP A 779 -5.44 -17.93 5.63
N LEU A 780 -4.66 -19.02 5.66
CA LEU A 780 -3.34 -19.06 5.03
C LEU A 780 -3.45 -19.27 3.52
N THR A 781 -4.35 -20.13 3.05
CA THR A 781 -4.54 -20.38 1.61
C THR A 781 -5.19 -19.18 0.90
N LEU A 782 -6.10 -18.47 1.58
CA LEU A 782 -6.67 -17.21 1.08
C LEU A 782 -5.60 -16.13 0.89
N LYS A 783 -4.73 -15.94 1.90
CA LYS A 783 -3.63 -14.96 1.79
C LYS A 783 -2.66 -15.33 0.67
N MET A 784 -2.30 -16.61 0.56
CA MET A 784 -1.40 -17.09 -0.50
C MET A 784 -1.97 -16.83 -1.89
N THR A 785 -3.22 -17.22 -2.14
CA THR A 785 -3.85 -17.04 -3.46
C THR A 785 -4.09 -15.56 -3.78
N PHE A 786 -4.43 -14.74 -2.79
CA PHE A 786 -4.52 -13.29 -2.96
C PHE A 786 -3.16 -12.68 -3.36
N ASP A 787 -2.07 -13.07 -2.68
CA ASP A 787 -0.71 -12.61 -2.98
C ASP A 787 -0.25 -13.06 -4.39
N ILE A 788 -0.57 -14.31 -4.79
CA ILE A 788 -0.29 -14.81 -6.15
C ILE A 788 -1.00 -13.96 -7.21
N ILE A 789 -2.30 -13.70 -7.03
CA ILE A 789 -3.07 -12.90 -7.99
C ILE A 789 -2.56 -11.47 -8.05
N GLY A 790 -2.21 -10.86 -6.90
CA GLY A 790 -1.56 -9.55 -6.87
C GLY A 790 -0.27 -9.54 -7.69
N SER A 791 0.58 -10.56 -7.49
CA SER A 791 1.86 -10.70 -8.19
C SER A 791 1.69 -10.92 -9.70
N VAL A 792 0.72 -11.74 -10.12
CA VAL A 792 0.50 -12.09 -11.54
C VAL A 792 -0.29 -11.02 -12.29
N VAL A 793 -1.35 -10.47 -11.68
CA VAL A 793 -2.25 -9.51 -12.33
C VAL A 793 -1.67 -8.10 -12.33
N LEU A 794 -1.08 -7.67 -11.21
CA LEU A 794 -0.61 -6.30 -11.04
C LEU A 794 0.91 -6.16 -11.14
N LEU A 795 1.68 -7.24 -10.93
CA LEU A 795 3.10 -7.17 -10.59
C LEU A 795 3.34 -6.18 -9.43
N THR A 796 2.65 -6.42 -8.30
CA THR A 796 3.05 -5.79 -7.04
C THR A 796 4.36 -6.41 -6.58
N GLU A 797 5.50 -5.77 -6.84
CA GLU A 797 6.81 -6.25 -6.40
C GLU A 797 6.89 -6.24 -4.86
N ARG A 798 7.00 -7.43 -4.23
CA ARG A 798 7.53 -7.53 -2.87
C ARG A 798 9.06 -7.36 -2.97
N SER A 799 9.56 -6.23 -2.50
CA SER A 799 11.00 -5.96 -2.34
C SER A 799 11.66 -7.08 -1.51
N GLY A 800 12.34 -8.02 -2.15
CA GLY A 800 13.04 -9.11 -1.45
C GLY A 800 13.62 -10.24 -2.31
N SER A 801 13.14 -10.43 -3.54
CA SER A 801 13.73 -11.36 -4.50
C SER A 801 13.73 -10.70 -5.87
N LEU A 802 14.89 -10.69 -6.54
CA LEU A 802 15.19 -10.23 -7.92
C LEU A 802 16.18 -9.05 -8.00
N SER A 803 17.46 -9.36 -7.82
CA SER A 803 18.60 -8.48 -8.11
C SER A 803 19.34 -8.87 -9.40
N ASN A 804 18.64 -9.34 -10.44
CA ASN A 804 19.25 -9.59 -11.77
C ASN A 804 18.40 -8.92 -12.86
N LEU A 805 18.80 -7.71 -13.26
CA LEU A 805 18.34 -7.04 -14.47
C LEU A 805 19.48 -6.98 -15.48
N ASN A 806 19.76 -8.12 -16.10
CA ASN A 806 20.31 -8.19 -17.46
C ASN A 806 19.54 -9.20 -18.31
N ASP A 807 18.35 -9.62 -17.86
CA ASP A 807 17.57 -10.64 -18.55
C ASP A 807 16.45 -9.97 -19.34
N THR A 808 16.59 -9.95 -20.67
CA THR A 808 15.62 -9.48 -21.66
C THR A 808 14.35 -10.35 -21.72
N THR A 809 14.04 -11.09 -20.64
CA THR A 809 13.07 -12.19 -20.62
C THR A 809 11.99 -12.07 -19.53
N ARG A 810 11.95 -10.97 -18.75
CA ARG A 810 10.97 -10.82 -17.65
C ARG A 810 9.54 -10.62 -18.19
N SER A 811 8.66 -11.58 -17.90
CA SER A 811 7.24 -11.55 -18.27
C SER A 811 6.53 -10.34 -17.64
N LYS A 812 5.72 -9.62 -18.43
CA LYS A 812 4.91 -8.46 -18.00
C LYS A 812 3.83 -8.88 -16.97
N SER A 813 3.06 -7.95 -16.40
CA SER A 813 1.83 -8.30 -15.65
C SER A 813 0.67 -8.48 -16.63
N ILE A 814 -0.37 -9.24 -16.24
CA ILE A 814 -1.59 -9.34 -17.07
C ILE A 814 -2.19 -7.95 -17.33
N ALA A 815 -2.23 -7.08 -16.32
CA ALA A 815 -2.72 -5.71 -16.50
C ALA A 815 -1.87 -4.91 -17.48
N SER A 816 -0.54 -5.04 -17.44
CA SER A 816 0.34 -4.32 -18.37
C SER A 816 0.25 -4.85 -19.80
N LEU A 817 0.13 -6.17 -20.01
CA LEU A 817 -0.13 -6.73 -21.34
C LEU A 817 -1.44 -6.20 -21.93
N PHE A 818 -2.48 -6.16 -21.10
CA PHE A 818 -3.76 -5.59 -21.49
C PHE A 818 -3.62 -4.11 -21.87
N ILE A 819 -2.92 -3.31 -21.05
CA ILE A 819 -2.71 -1.88 -21.33
C ILE A 819 -1.96 -1.69 -22.65
N ASP A 820 -0.91 -2.47 -22.89
CA ASP A 820 -0.14 -2.41 -24.14
C ASP A 820 -1.01 -2.69 -25.37
N ASP A 821 -1.79 -3.78 -25.34
CA ASP A 821 -2.64 -4.15 -26.47
C ASP A 821 -3.80 -3.16 -26.66
N TYR A 822 -4.34 -2.60 -25.59
CA TYR A 822 -5.36 -1.55 -25.66
C TYR A 822 -4.79 -0.23 -26.23
N LEU A 823 -3.56 0.16 -25.85
CA LEU A 823 -2.90 1.34 -26.41
C LEU A 823 -2.57 1.18 -27.89
N LYS A 824 -2.20 -0.03 -28.34
CA LYS A 824 -2.03 -0.34 -29.77
C LYS A 824 -3.33 -0.14 -30.55
N GLU A 825 -4.46 -0.61 -30.02
CA GLU A 825 -5.77 -0.40 -30.67
C GLU A 825 -6.16 1.08 -30.77
N LEU A 826 -5.72 1.91 -29.83
CA LEU A 826 -5.92 3.36 -29.88
C LEU A 826 -4.96 4.10 -30.83
N GLY A 827 -3.98 3.41 -31.43
CA GLY A 827 -2.95 4.01 -32.27
C GLY A 827 -1.92 4.85 -31.50
N GLU A 828 -1.83 4.66 -30.18
CA GLU A 828 -0.96 5.43 -29.27
C GLU A 828 0.31 4.65 -28.89
N GLU A 829 1.07 4.14 -29.87
CA GLU A 829 2.24 3.27 -29.64
C GLU A 829 3.49 3.99 -29.08
N ASN A 830 3.50 5.34 -28.98
CA ASN A 830 4.69 6.14 -28.67
C ASN A 830 4.52 7.14 -27.51
N LEU A 831 4.03 6.70 -26.35
CA LEU A 831 3.89 7.54 -25.15
C LEU A 831 5.14 7.57 -24.24
N GLY A 832 6.34 7.41 -24.82
CA GLY A 832 7.59 7.72 -24.13
C GLY A 832 7.79 9.21 -23.83
N LYS A 833 6.88 10.12 -24.24
CA LYS A 833 7.11 11.58 -24.13
C LYS A 833 5.94 12.50 -23.73
N ARG A 834 4.68 12.06 -23.55
CA ARG A 834 3.59 12.93 -23.03
C ARG A 834 2.48 12.11 -22.38
N GLU A 835 2.29 12.17 -21.07
CA GLU A 835 1.10 11.60 -20.43
C GLU A 835 -0.16 12.37 -20.90
N ASN A 836 -1.08 11.69 -21.61
CA ASN A 836 -2.41 12.22 -21.88
C ASN A 836 -3.33 11.87 -20.68
N PRO A 837 -3.74 12.84 -19.86
CA PRO A 837 -4.55 12.57 -18.66
C PRO A 837 -5.87 11.87 -18.96
N ASP A 838 -6.49 12.15 -20.12
CA ASP A 838 -7.76 11.56 -20.53
C ASP A 838 -7.62 10.07 -20.88
N THR A 839 -6.54 9.69 -21.57
CA THR A 839 -6.23 8.28 -21.87
C THR A 839 -5.95 7.52 -20.58
N THR A 840 -5.14 8.09 -19.68
CA THR A 840 -4.85 7.50 -18.36
C THR A 840 -6.11 7.32 -17.52
N GLN A 841 -7.03 8.27 -17.54
CA GLN A 841 -8.31 8.17 -16.83
C GLN A 841 -9.22 7.09 -17.44
N LYS A 842 -9.31 7.00 -18.77
CA LYS A 842 -10.07 5.93 -19.46
C LYS A 842 -9.52 4.54 -19.15
N ILE A 843 -8.19 4.37 -19.19
CA ILE A 843 -7.53 3.10 -18.83
C ILE A 843 -7.87 2.74 -17.39
N LYS A 844 -7.77 3.68 -16.43
CA LYS A 844 -8.11 3.44 -15.02
C LYS A 844 -9.57 3.01 -14.85
N GLN A 845 -10.52 3.70 -15.48
CA GLN A 845 -11.95 3.35 -15.40
C GLN A 845 -12.26 1.94 -15.92
N ILE A 846 -11.48 1.47 -16.90
CA ILE A 846 -11.68 0.15 -17.53
C ILE A 846 -10.98 -0.95 -16.76
N ILE A 847 -9.72 -0.75 -16.33
CA ILE A 847 -8.90 -1.79 -15.71
C ILE A 847 -9.28 -2.04 -14.24
N THR A 848 -9.71 -1.00 -13.51
CA THR A 848 -10.04 -1.13 -12.08
C THR A 848 -11.14 -2.16 -11.80
N PRO A 849 -12.28 -2.18 -12.52
CA PRO A 849 -13.28 -3.23 -12.35
C PRO A 849 -12.77 -4.64 -12.68
N GLN A 850 -11.84 -4.79 -13.63
CA GLN A 850 -11.26 -6.09 -14.00
C GLN A 850 -10.30 -6.60 -12.93
N VAL A 851 -9.43 -5.74 -12.42
CA VAL A 851 -8.50 -6.09 -11.32
C VAL A 851 -9.28 -6.52 -10.09
N ARG A 852 -10.32 -5.76 -9.71
CA ARG A 852 -11.21 -6.13 -8.58
C ARG A 852 -11.92 -7.46 -8.83
N LEU A 853 -12.38 -7.71 -10.05
CA LEU A 853 -12.94 -9.02 -10.43
C LEU A 853 -11.91 -10.14 -10.28
N PHE A 854 -10.67 -9.97 -10.77
CA PHE A 854 -9.66 -11.03 -10.70
C PHE A 854 -9.23 -11.34 -9.28
N LEU A 855 -9.09 -10.32 -8.42
CA LEU A 855 -8.90 -10.52 -7.00
C LEU A 855 -10.09 -11.33 -6.44
N PHE A 856 -11.31 -10.78 -6.51
CA PHE A 856 -12.51 -11.40 -5.94
C PHE A 856 -12.77 -12.84 -6.42
N ALA A 857 -12.71 -13.10 -7.72
CA ALA A 857 -13.06 -14.41 -8.28
C ALA A 857 -11.91 -15.44 -8.21
N GLY A 858 -10.66 -14.97 -8.28
CA GLY A 858 -9.50 -15.85 -8.36
C GLY A 858 -9.06 -16.41 -7.01
N HIS A 859 -9.10 -15.62 -5.93
CA HIS A 859 -8.47 -16.06 -4.66
C HIS A 859 -9.29 -17.15 -3.97
N ASP A 860 -10.62 -16.98 -3.88
CA ASP A 860 -11.49 -17.87 -3.11
C ASP A 860 -11.61 -19.26 -3.74
N THR A 861 -11.73 -19.33 -5.07
CA THR A 861 -11.95 -20.60 -5.77
C THR A 861 -10.72 -21.49 -5.76
N THR A 862 -9.52 -20.94 -5.98
CA THR A 862 -8.28 -21.72 -5.90
C THR A 862 -7.95 -22.11 -4.46
N SER A 863 -8.13 -21.20 -3.49
CA SER A 863 -7.90 -21.45 -2.07
C SER A 863 -8.76 -22.62 -1.58
N SER A 864 -10.07 -22.58 -1.81
CA SER A 864 -11.01 -23.64 -1.42
C SER A 864 -10.66 -24.99 -2.07
N THR A 865 -10.30 -24.99 -3.35
CA THR A 865 -9.88 -26.22 -4.05
C THR A 865 -8.63 -26.84 -3.42
N LEU A 866 -7.63 -26.03 -3.05
CA LEU A 866 -6.43 -26.51 -2.39
C LEU A 866 -6.72 -27.17 -1.03
N LEU A 867 -7.65 -26.60 -0.25
CA LEU A 867 -8.10 -27.21 1.00
C LEU A 867 -8.75 -28.59 0.76
N TYR A 868 -9.55 -28.72 -0.29
CA TYR A 868 -10.13 -30.02 -0.67
C TYR A 868 -9.10 -31.02 -1.19
N CYS A 869 -8.03 -30.56 -1.83
CA CYS A 869 -6.90 -31.43 -2.15
C CYS A 869 -6.30 -32.02 -0.86
N TYR A 870 -6.01 -31.19 0.14
CA TYR A 870 -5.48 -31.69 1.42
C TYR A 870 -6.47 -32.59 2.14
N TYR A 871 -7.77 -32.28 2.09
CA TYR A 871 -8.81 -33.12 2.65
C TYR A 871 -8.81 -34.53 2.06
N LEU A 872 -8.86 -34.66 0.73
CA LEU A 872 -8.93 -35.96 0.06
C LEU A 872 -7.62 -36.75 0.18
N LEU A 873 -6.46 -36.07 0.14
CA LEU A 873 -5.16 -36.71 0.38
C LEU A 873 -5.05 -37.27 1.80
N SER A 874 -5.57 -36.56 2.81
CA SER A 874 -5.53 -37.03 4.20
C SER A 874 -6.34 -38.30 4.45
N ARG A 875 -7.28 -38.63 3.55
CA ARG A 875 -8.19 -39.79 3.63
C ARG A 875 -7.81 -40.93 2.70
N SER A 876 -6.83 -40.73 1.81
CA SER A 876 -6.52 -41.67 0.73
C SER A 876 -5.02 -42.01 0.71
N PRO A 877 -4.56 -42.97 1.55
CA PRO A 877 -3.16 -43.35 1.64
C PRO A 877 -2.53 -43.76 0.29
N GLU A 878 -3.31 -44.42 -0.57
CA GLU A 878 -2.86 -44.79 -1.91
C GLU A 878 -2.59 -43.57 -2.80
N ILE A 879 -3.55 -42.64 -2.89
CA ILE A 879 -3.45 -41.45 -3.73
C ILE A 879 -2.27 -40.58 -3.29
N ILE A 880 -2.12 -40.35 -1.98
CA ILE A 880 -0.99 -39.56 -1.47
C ILE A 880 0.35 -40.24 -1.73
N SER A 881 0.43 -41.56 -1.59
CA SER A 881 1.67 -42.32 -1.87
C SER A 881 2.06 -42.23 -3.34
N ARG A 882 1.10 -42.38 -4.26
CA ARG A 882 1.34 -42.24 -5.72
C ARG A 882 1.70 -40.80 -6.12
N THR A 883 1.06 -39.81 -5.50
CA THR A 883 1.39 -38.39 -5.70
C THR A 883 2.82 -38.11 -5.25
N ILE A 884 3.22 -38.60 -4.07
CA ILE A 884 4.60 -38.46 -3.56
C ILE A 884 5.61 -39.17 -4.47
N ALA A 885 5.29 -40.39 -4.94
CA ALA A 885 6.16 -41.13 -5.85
C ALA A 885 6.41 -40.34 -7.15
N GLU A 886 5.35 -39.84 -7.79
CA GLU A 886 5.47 -38.99 -8.98
C GLU A 886 6.28 -37.72 -8.71
N HIS A 887 6.07 -37.06 -7.56
CA HIS A 887 6.84 -35.86 -7.20
C HIS A 887 8.31 -36.18 -6.97
N ASN A 888 8.63 -37.34 -6.39
CA ASN A 888 10.00 -37.77 -6.17
C ASN A 888 10.70 -38.11 -7.49
N ASP A 889 10.00 -38.75 -8.43
CA ASP A 889 10.56 -39.10 -9.74
C ASP A 889 10.90 -37.84 -10.56
N VAL A 890 10.06 -36.81 -10.48
CA VAL A 890 10.24 -35.56 -11.25
C VAL A 890 11.15 -34.56 -10.55
N PHE A 891 10.94 -34.33 -9.25
CA PHE A 891 11.59 -33.25 -8.49
C PHE A 891 12.65 -33.76 -7.50
N GLY A 892 12.96 -35.06 -7.49
CA GLY A 892 13.87 -35.67 -6.51
C GLY A 892 13.24 -35.82 -5.12
N THR A 893 13.93 -36.48 -4.21
CA THR A 893 13.40 -36.86 -2.89
C THR A 893 13.41 -35.74 -1.85
N ASP A 894 14.23 -34.70 -2.03
CA ASP A 894 14.34 -33.57 -1.10
C ASP A 894 13.29 -32.49 -1.43
N PRO A 895 12.25 -32.30 -0.59
CA PRO A 895 11.21 -31.31 -0.84
C PRO A 895 11.69 -29.86 -0.70
N SER A 896 12.83 -29.60 -0.06
CA SER A 896 13.36 -28.24 0.10
C SER A 896 13.89 -27.64 -1.22
N GLN A 897 14.31 -28.49 -2.17
CA GLN A 897 14.88 -28.08 -3.46
C GLN A 897 13.84 -27.82 -4.55
N VAL A 898 12.57 -28.01 -4.24
CA VAL A 898 11.49 -28.00 -5.24
C VAL A 898 11.31 -26.63 -5.86
N GLN A 899 11.36 -25.59 -5.04
CA GLN A 899 11.24 -24.21 -5.50
C GLN A 899 12.36 -23.88 -6.50
N ASP A 900 13.61 -24.19 -6.14
CA ASP A 900 14.77 -23.99 -7.02
C ASP A 900 14.66 -24.79 -8.32
N LYS A 901 14.11 -26.00 -8.27
CA LYS A 901 13.88 -26.82 -9.47
C LYS A 901 12.81 -26.23 -10.38
N ILE A 902 11.72 -25.70 -9.80
CA ILE A 902 10.69 -24.99 -10.55
C ILE A 902 11.26 -23.72 -11.18
N HIS A 903 12.13 -22.98 -10.48
CA HIS A 903 12.81 -21.81 -11.04
C HIS A 903 13.72 -22.15 -12.22
N LYS A 904 14.48 -23.25 -12.11
CA LYS A 904 15.42 -23.69 -13.14
C LYS A 904 14.72 -24.28 -14.36
N ASP A 905 13.69 -25.09 -14.14
CA ASP A 905 12.91 -25.72 -15.19
C ASP A 905 11.42 -25.78 -14.83
N PRO A 906 10.66 -24.73 -15.17
CA PRO A 906 9.21 -24.73 -14.99
C PRO A 906 8.51 -25.89 -15.70
N GLN A 907 9.07 -26.43 -16.79
CA GLN A 907 8.43 -27.47 -17.60
C GLN A 907 8.29 -28.79 -16.86
N LEU A 908 9.03 -29.01 -15.76
CA LEU A 908 8.85 -30.15 -14.86
C LEU A 908 7.39 -30.30 -14.39
N LEU A 909 6.65 -29.20 -14.25
CA LEU A 909 5.23 -29.21 -13.86
C LEU A 909 4.30 -29.83 -14.92
N ASN A 910 4.79 -30.10 -16.13
CA ASN A 910 4.05 -30.83 -17.16
C ASN A 910 4.30 -32.35 -17.09
N MET A 911 5.25 -32.80 -16.27
CA MET A 911 5.60 -34.22 -16.09
C MET A 911 4.93 -34.86 -14.87
N ILE A 912 3.87 -34.24 -14.35
CA ILE A 912 3.11 -34.73 -13.18
C ILE A 912 1.64 -35.07 -13.54
N PRO A 913 1.38 -35.94 -14.53
CA PRO A 913 0.04 -36.22 -15.03
C PRO A 913 -0.90 -36.81 -13.96
N TYR A 914 -0.40 -37.59 -13.00
CA TYR A 914 -1.20 -38.14 -11.91
C TYR A 914 -1.64 -37.05 -10.93
N THR A 915 -0.76 -36.11 -10.57
CA THR A 915 -1.12 -34.95 -9.75
C THR A 915 -2.18 -34.08 -10.44
N VAL A 916 -2.05 -33.86 -11.76
CA VAL A 916 -3.06 -33.15 -12.54
C VAL A 916 -4.39 -33.90 -12.54
N ALA A 917 -4.36 -35.22 -12.75
CA ALA A 917 -5.53 -36.08 -12.67
C ALA A 917 -6.23 -35.99 -11.31
N PHE A 918 -5.45 -36.00 -10.23
CA PHE A 918 -5.96 -35.81 -8.87
C PHE A 918 -6.63 -34.45 -8.69
N ILE A 919 -6.00 -33.35 -9.12
CA ILE A 919 -6.59 -32.00 -9.06
C ILE A 919 -7.94 -31.96 -9.82
N LYS A 920 -8.00 -32.56 -11.01
CA LYS A 920 -9.24 -32.59 -11.81
C LYS A 920 -10.35 -33.38 -11.13
N GLU A 921 -10.02 -34.43 -10.39
CA GLU A 921 -10.97 -35.21 -9.59
C GLU A 921 -11.44 -34.45 -8.35
N VAL A 922 -10.55 -33.71 -7.67
CA VAL A 922 -10.92 -32.80 -6.57
C VAL A 922 -11.92 -31.75 -7.07
N LEU A 923 -11.64 -31.11 -8.21
CA LEU A 923 -12.52 -30.13 -8.83
C LEU A 923 -13.85 -30.72 -9.31
N ARG A 924 -13.90 -32.02 -9.61
CA ARG A 924 -15.15 -32.72 -9.91
C ARG A 924 -15.99 -32.89 -8.66
N ILE A 925 -15.40 -33.39 -7.57
CA ILE A 925 -16.11 -33.65 -6.31
C ILE A 925 -16.53 -32.34 -5.63
N PHE A 926 -15.66 -31.34 -5.65
CA PHE A 926 -15.88 -30.05 -4.98
C PHE A 926 -15.79 -28.90 -5.96
N ALA A 927 -16.68 -28.89 -6.96
CA ALA A 927 -16.76 -27.81 -7.93
C ALA A 927 -16.98 -26.46 -7.19
N PRO A 928 -16.08 -25.47 -7.36
CA PRO A 928 -16.08 -24.27 -6.51
C PRO A 928 -17.18 -23.26 -6.86
N ALA A 929 -17.78 -23.36 -8.06
CA ALA A 929 -18.82 -22.45 -8.54
C ALA A 929 -19.75 -23.12 -9.56
N GLY A 930 -20.94 -22.56 -9.77
CA GLY A 930 -21.85 -22.91 -10.85
C GLY A 930 -22.13 -21.75 -11.81
N ALA A 931 -22.60 -22.03 -13.04
CA ALA A 931 -22.97 -21.00 -14.01
C ALA A 931 -24.46 -20.67 -14.05
N MET A 932 -24.76 -19.38 -13.87
CA MET A 932 -26.04 -18.79 -14.25
C MET A 932 -25.92 -17.98 -15.55
N ARG A 933 -26.93 -18.10 -16.42
CA ARG A 933 -27.10 -17.41 -17.70
C ARG A 933 -28.53 -16.90 -17.85
N GLN A 934 -28.72 -15.77 -18.51
CA GLN A 934 -30.05 -15.25 -18.85
C GLN A 934 -30.60 -16.04 -20.05
N GLY A 935 -31.76 -16.67 -19.89
CA GLY A 935 -32.48 -17.31 -20.99
C GLY A 935 -33.10 -16.28 -21.94
N ARG A 936 -33.41 -16.73 -23.17
CA ARG A 936 -33.94 -15.90 -24.27
C ARG A 936 -35.10 -16.61 -24.97
N SER A 937 -35.96 -15.86 -25.64
CA SER A 937 -37.11 -16.40 -26.40
C SER A 937 -36.72 -17.30 -27.56
N ASP A 938 -35.57 -17.06 -28.18
CA ASP A 938 -35.01 -17.85 -29.28
C ASP A 938 -34.21 -19.07 -28.80
N VAL A 939 -34.09 -19.29 -27.49
CA VAL A 939 -33.31 -20.38 -26.90
C VAL A 939 -34.22 -21.32 -26.13
N GLN A 940 -34.17 -22.59 -26.51
CA GLN A 940 -34.93 -23.68 -25.90
C GLN A 940 -33.96 -24.82 -25.57
N ILE A 941 -34.28 -25.59 -24.54
CA ILE A 941 -33.56 -26.81 -24.18
C ILE A 941 -34.42 -28.00 -24.52
N VAL A 942 -33.85 -28.97 -25.21
CA VAL A 942 -34.51 -30.25 -25.47
C VAL A 942 -34.04 -31.25 -24.40
N ASP A 943 -34.97 -31.83 -23.65
CA ASP A 943 -34.64 -32.86 -22.66
C ASP A 943 -34.36 -34.23 -23.31
N ALA A 944 -33.97 -35.23 -22.52
CA ALA A 944 -33.64 -36.56 -23.02
C ALA A 944 -34.83 -37.30 -23.66
N ASP A 945 -36.06 -36.91 -23.30
CA ASP A 945 -37.31 -37.48 -23.82
C ASP A 945 -37.82 -36.72 -25.06
N GLY A 946 -37.11 -35.67 -25.50
CA GLY A 946 -37.45 -34.86 -26.66
C GLY A 946 -38.40 -33.70 -26.38
N HIS A 947 -38.73 -33.40 -25.11
CA HIS A 947 -39.56 -32.26 -24.77
C HIS A 947 -38.80 -30.95 -24.93
N VAL A 948 -39.47 -29.95 -25.50
CA VAL A 948 -38.92 -28.62 -25.73
C VAL A 948 -39.26 -27.70 -24.57
N LEU A 949 -38.24 -27.28 -23.83
CA LEU A 949 -38.36 -26.51 -22.60
C LEU A 949 -37.91 -25.05 -22.85
N PRO A 950 -38.78 -24.05 -22.61
CA PRO A 950 -38.46 -22.65 -22.88
C PRO A 950 -37.48 -22.07 -21.85
N THR A 951 -36.51 -21.26 -22.30
CA THR A 951 -35.59 -20.55 -21.39
C THR A 951 -36.00 -19.10 -21.12
N GLU A 952 -36.93 -18.54 -21.91
CA GLU A 952 -37.36 -17.15 -21.79
C GLU A 952 -37.82 -16.81 -20.36
N GLY A 953 -37.39 -15.65 -19.87
CA GLY A 953 -37.74 -15.17 -18.53
C GLY A 953 -37.11 -15.95 -17.38
N CYS A 954 -36.24 -16.91 -17.66
CA CYS A 954 -35.55 -17.72 -16.65
C CYS A 954 -34.05 -17.36 -16.55
N ASN A 955 -33.52 -17.46 -15.33
CA ASN A 955 -32.09 -17.64 -15.09
C ASN A 955 -31.75 -19.13 -15.25
N VAL A 956 -31.09 -19.49 -16.34
CA VAL A 956 -30.67 -20.86 -16.62
C VAL A 956 -29.41 -21.16 -15.82
N TRP A 957 -29.52 -22.06 -14.85
CA TRP A 957 -28.46 -22.43 -13.93
C TRP A 957 -27.97 -23.84 -14.22
N THR A 958 -26.73 -23.96 -14.70
CA THR A 958 -26.02 -25.23 -14.72
C THR A 958 -25.63 -25.62 -13.30
N LEU A 959 -26.26 -26.66 -12.77
CA LEU A 959 -25.95 -27.21 -11.46
C LEU A 959 -24.79 -28.21 -11.56
N VAL A 960 -23.58 -27.67 -11.69
CA VAL A 960 -22.33 -28.43 -11.87
C VAL A 960 -22.17 -29.52 -10.82
N GLN A 961 -22.49 -29.22 -9.55
CA GLN A 961 -22.38 -30.17 -8.45
C GLN A 961 -23.25 -31.43 -8.67
N ALA A 962 -24.48 -31.28 -9.18
CA ALA A 962 -25.34 -32.42 -9.48
C ALA A 962 -24.82 -33.21 -10.68
N ILE A 963 -24.38 -32.53 -11.75
CA ILE A 963 -23.80 -33.16 -12.94
C ILE A 963 -22.56 -34.00 -12.58
N HIS A 964 -21.70 -33.47 -11.71
CA HIS A 964 -20.43 -34.11 -11.32
C HIS A 964 -20.61 -35.33 -10.42
N HIS A 965 -21.76 -35.45 -9.77
CA HIS A 965 -22.11 -36.63 -8.96
C HIS A 965 -23.19 -37.50 -9.60
N ASN A 966 -23.53 -37.26 -10.86
CA ASN A 966 -24.56 -38.03 -11.55
C ASN A 966 -23.98 -39.36 -12.08
N PRO A 967 -24.50 -40.52 -11.64
CA PRO A 967 -24.01 -41.83 -12.07
C PRO A 967 -24.22 -42.11 -13.57
N LYS A 968 -25.09 -41.34 -14.27
CA LYS A 968 -25.20 -41.36 -15.73
C LYS A 968 -23.86 -41.05 -16.41
N TYR A 969 -23.07 -40.15 -15.83
CA TYR A 969 -21.85 -39.62 -16.44
C TYR A 969 -20.56 -40.08 -15.77
N TRP A 970 -20.64 -40.55 -14.52
CA TRP A 970 -19.49 -40.89 -13.70
C TRP A 970 -19.71 -42.23 -13.02
N LYS A 971 -18.93 -43.24 -13.40
CA LYS A 971 -18.88 -44.53 -12.68
C LYS A 971 -18.37 -44.29 -11.26
N ASP A 972 -19.09 -44.71 -10.22
CA ASP A 972 -18.73 -44.46 -8.81
C ASP A 972 -18.52 -42.94 -8.51
N PRO A 973 -19.57 -42.12 -8.66
CA PRO A 973 -19.46 -40.65 -8.67
C PRO A 973 -18.96 -40.03 -7.37
N ASP A 974 -19.19 -40.66 -6.22
CA ASP A 974 -18.76 -40.10 -4.92
C ASP A 974 -17.31 -40.50 -4.56
N ALA A 975 -16.67 -41.39 -5.34
CA ALA A 975 -15.29 -41.81 -5.11
C ALA A 975 -14.29 -40.88 -5.81
N CYS A 976 -13.16 -40.62 -5.15
CA CYS A 976 -12.02 -39.90 -5.74
C CYS A 976 -11.15 -40.88 -6.54
N ILE A 977 -11.29 -40.86 -7.87
CA ILE A 977 -10.56 -41.75 -8.79
C ILE A 977 -9.76 -40.92 -9.80
N PRO A 978 -8.48 -40.59 -9.52
CA PRO A 978 -7.62 -39.89 -10.48
C PRO A 978 -7.49 -40.60 -11.84
N GLU A 979 -7.55 -41.93 -11.87
CA GLU A 979 -7.37 -42.77 -13.06
C GLU A 979 -8.32 -42.44 -14.21
N ARG A 980 -9.48 -41.82 -13.93
CA ARG A 980 -10.41 -41.33 -14.97
C ARG A 980 -9.71 -40.46 -16.02
N TRP A 981 -8.70 -39.70 -15.61
CA TRP A 981 -7.98 -38.78 -16.48
C TRP A 981 -6.77 -39.39 -17.18
N LEU A 982 -6.50 -40.68 -16.93
CA LEU A 982 -5.35 -41.42 -17.45
C LEU A 982 -5.76 -42.56 -18.40
N VAL A 983 -7.06 -42.79 -18.56
CA VAL A 983 -7.64 -43.78 -19.49
C VAL A 983 -8.15 -43.12 -20.77
N GLY A 984 -8.34 -43.91 -21.84
CA GLY A 984 -8.86 -43.45 -23.13
C GLY A 984 -10.38 -43.68 -23.33
N PRO A 985 -10.99 -43.16 -24.41
CA PRO A 985 -12.45 -43.17 -24.64
C PRO A 985 -13.19 -44.52 -24.58
N GLY A 986 -12.49 -45.64 -24.64
CA GLY A 986 -13.08 -46.99 -24.55
C GLY A 986 -13.15 -47.56 -23.13
N ASP A 987 -12.57 -46.89 -22.13
CA ASP A 987 -12.58 -47.33 -20.74
C ASP A 987 -13.85 -46.84 -20.02
N PRO A 988 -14.53 -47.66 -19.20
CA PRO A 988 -15.68 -47.23 -18.40
C PRO A 988 -15.43 -46.05 -17.45
N LEU A 989 -14.18 -45.79 -17.08
CA LEU A 989 -13.80 -44.64 -16.25
C LEU A 989 -13.61 -43.34 -17.06
N TYR A 990 -13.58 -43.43 -18.39
CA TYR A 990 -13.37 -42.26 -19.25
C TYR A 990 -14.50 -41.23 -19.06
N PRO A 991 -14.16 -39.96 -18.75
CA PRO A 991 -15.16 -38.93 -18.49
C PRO A 991 -16.09 -38.69 -19.68
N HIS A 992 -17.40 -38.65 -19.42
CA HIS A 992 -18.36 -38.26 -20.43
C HIS A 992 -18.06 -36.84 -20.94
N LYS A 993 -18.09 -36.66 -22.25
CA LYS A 993 -17.82 -35.36 -22.89
C LYS A 993 -18.83 -34.32 -22.38
N GLY A 994 -18.34 -33.14 -22.01
CA GLY A 994 -19.18 -32.07 -21.47
C GLY A 994 -19.61 -32.25 -20.01
N ALA A 995 -19.35 -33.39 -19.36
CA ALA A 995 -19.75 -33.58 -17.96
C ALA A 995 -18.79 -32.89 -16.96
N TRP A 996 -17.48 -32.83 -17.27
CA TRP A 996 -16.52 -32.10 -16.44
C TRP A 996 -16.54 -30.61 -16.74
N ARG A 997 -17.02 -29.81 -15.78
CA ARG A 997 -17.35 -28.39 -15.94
C ARG A 997 -17.00 -27.50 -14.71
N PRO A 998 -15.92 -27.75 -13.95
CA PRO A 998 -15.60 -26.88 -12.81
C PRO A 998 -15.20 -25.45 -13.23
N PHE A 999 -14.77 -25.29 -14.48
CA PHE A 999 -14.47 -24.00 -15.12
C PHE A 999 -15.52 -23.59 -16.15
N GLU A 1000 -16.66 -24.31 -16.19
CA GLU A 1000 -17.67 -24.27 -17.23
C GLU A 1000 -17.15 -24.61 -18.63
N TRP A 1001 -18.07 -24.68 -19.60
CA TRP A 1001 -17.76 -25.00 -20.99
C TRP A 1001 -18.18 -23.85 -21.93
N GLY A 1002 -17.56 -23.79 -23.11
CA GLY A 1002 -17.86 -22.81 -24.14
C GLY A 1002 -17.10 -21.48 -24.01
N PRO A 1003 -17.51 -20.44 -24.75
CA PRO A 1003 -16.80 -19.16 -24.86
C PRO A 1003 -16.82 -18.39 -23.53
N ARG A 1004 -17.79 -18.66 -22.65
CA ARG A 1004 -17.92 -18.07 -21.31
C ARG A 1004 -17.22 -18.88 -20.22
N ASN A 1005 -16.29 -19.78 -20.57
CA ASN A 1005 -15.49 -20.52 -19.60
C ASN A 1005 -14.56 -19.60 -18.78
N CYS A 1006 -14.09 -20.11 -17.65
CA CYS A 1006 -13.18 -19.40 -16.76
C CYS A 1006 -11.91 -18.97 -17.51
N ILE A 1007 -11.58 -17.68 -17.47
CA ILE A 1007 -10.33 -17.18 -18.06
C ILE A 1007 -9.11 -17.61 -17.24
N GLY A 1008 -9.28 -17.72 -15.92
CA GLY A 1008 -8.21 -18.07 -14.98
C GLY A 1008 -7.95 -19.57 -14.84
N GLN A 1009 -8.58 -20.43 -15.66
CA GLN A 1009 -8.43 -21.89 -15.55
C GLN A 1009 -6.96 -22.33 -15.56
N THR A 1010 -6.17 -21.79 -16.50
CA THR A 1010 -4.75 -22.12 -16.63
C THR A 1010 -3.97 -21.74 -15.37
N LEU A 1011 -4.23 -20.55 -14.83
CA LEU A 1011 -3.59 -20.02 -13.63
C LEU A 1011 -3.95 -20.88 -12.41
N ALA A 1012 -5.24 -21.14 -12.17
CA ALA A 1012 -5.71 -21.96 -11.05
C ALA A 1012 -5.10 -23.37 -11.07
N MET A 1013 -5.05 -24.02 -12.25
CA MET A 1013 -4.42 -25.34 -12.40
C MET A 1013 -2.90 -25.29 -12.16
N LEU A 1014 -2.23 -24.18 -12.51
CA LEU A 1014 -0.81 -24.00 -12.25
C LEU A 1014 -0.53 -23.77 -10.76
N GLU A 1015 -1.29 -22.90 -10.11
CA GLU A 1015 -1.21 -22.62 -8.67
C GLU A 1015 -1.37 -23.91 -7.84
N LEU A 1016 -2.40 -24.70 -8.14
CA LEU A 1016 -2.67 -25.97 -7.45
C LEU A 1016 -1.53 -26.98 -7.64
N ARG A 1017 -0.97 -27.09 -8.86
CA ARG A 1017 0.20 -27.96 -9.11
C ARG A 1017 1.39 -27.55 -8.25
N ILE A 1018 1.75 -26.27 -8.28
CA ILE A 1018 2.91 -25.74 -7.53
C ILE A 1018 2.70 -25.95 -6.03
N ALA A 1019 1.53 -25.57 -5.51
CA ALA A 1019 1.19 -25.74 -4.11
C ALA A 1019 1.31 -27.20 -3.65
N LEU A 1020 0.79 -28.16 -4.42
CA LEU A 1020 0.87 -29.58 -4.06
C LEU A 1020 2.30 -30.11 -4.11
N VAL A 1021 3.06 -29.80 -5.18
CA VAL A 1021 4.45 -30.27 -5.34
C VAL A 1021 5.37 -29.74 -4.22
N MET A 1022 5.10 -28.52 -3.74
CA MET A 1022 5.87 -27.86 -2.68
C MET A 1022 5.44 -28.25 -1.25
N THR A 1023 4.30 -28.93 -1.05
CA THR A 1023 3.77 -29.18 0.30
C THR A 1023 3.50 -30.65 0.63
N VAL A 1024 3.04 -31.47 -0.33
CA VAL A 1024 2.52 -32.82 -0.04
C VAL A 1024 3.60 -33.76 0.53
N ARG A 1025 4.84 -33.64 0.05
CA ARG A 1025 5.98 -34.43 0.52
C ARG A 1025 6.47 -34.05 1.91
N GLU A 1026 6.29 -32.79 2.30
CA GLU A 1026 6.88 -32.25 3.53
C GLU A 1026 5.89 -32.24 4.70
N PHE A 1027 4.61 -31.98 4.44
CA PHE A 1027 3.62 -31.83 5.49
C PHE A 1027 2.64 -33.01 5.56
N VAL A 1028 2.25 -33.32 6.79
CA VAL A 1028 1.10 -34.16 7.13
C VAL A 1028 0.01 -33.23 7.64
N ILE A 1029 -0.96 -32.90 6.77
CA ILE A 1029 -2.11 -32.06 7.10
C ILE A 1029 -3.29 -32.98 7.37
N LYS A 1030 -3.81 -32.95 8.61
CA LYS A 1030 -4.95 -33.77 9.05
C LYS A 1030 -6.13 -32.89 9.47
N PRO A 1031 -7.34 -33.13 8.94
CA PRO A 1031 -8.55 -32.46 9.42
C PRO A 1031 -8.76 -32.72 10.92
N ALA A 1032 -9.12 -31.67 11.65
CA ALA A 1032 -9.31 -31.68 13.11
C ALA A 1032 -10.74 -31.28 13.51
N TYR A 1033 -11.73 -31.69 12.70
CA TYR A 1033 -13.14 -31.34 12.91
C TYR A 1033 -13.70 -31.83 14.25
N GLU A 1034 -13.23 -32.96 14.78
CA GLU A 1034 -13.67 -33.44 16.10
C GLU A 1034 -13.22 -32.51 17.23
N ASP A 1035 -12.00 -31.97 17.14
CA ASP A 1035 -11.48 -31.01 18.11
C ASP A 1035 -12.17 -29.64 17.95
N TRP A 1036 -12.42 -29.23 16.71
CA TRP A 1036 -13.22 -28.03 16.42
C TRP A 1036 -14.62 -28.13 17.03
N ASP A 1037 -15.29 -29.25 16.85
CA ASP A 1037 -16.64 -29.50 17.35
C ASP A 1037 -16.72 -29.55 18.89
N LYS A 1038 -15.64 -29.98 19.56
CA LYS A 1038 -15.53 -29.91 21.03
C LYS A 1038 -15.43 -28.46 21.53
N LEU A 1039 -14.69 -27.62 20.80
CA LEU A 1039 -14.52 -26.20 21.13
C LEU A 1039 -15.73 -25.35 20.74
N HIS A 1040 -16.42 -25.73 19.67
CA HIS A 1040 -17.56 -25.00 19.10
C HIS A 1040 -18.78 -25.94 18.95
N PRO A 1041 -19.41 -26.32 20.07
CA PRO A 1041 -20.54 -27.25 20.04
C PRO A 1041 -21.72 -26.66 19.25
N LYS A 1042 -22.09 -27.32 18.15
CA LYS A 1042 -23.22 -26.95 17.28
C LYS A 1042 -24.31 -28.02 17.31
N SER A 1043 -25.57 -27.67 17.56
CA SER A 1043 -26.68 -28.62 17.47
C SER A 1043 -27.11 -28.84 16.00
N GLY A 1044 -27.62 -30.03 15.67
CA GLY A 1044 -28.14 -30.35 14.34
C GLY A 1044 -27.19 -31.13 13.42
N ILE A 1045 -27.50 -31.14 12.13
CA ILE A 1045 -26.79 -31.90 11.09
C ILE A 1045 -25.44 -31.24 10.79
N ARG A 1046 -24.36 -32.04 10.79
CA ARG A 1046 -22.98 -31.55 10.62
C ARG A 1046 -22.26 -32.09 9.38
N SER A 1047 -22.96 -32.83 8.52
CA SER A 1047 -22.39 -33.36 7.30
C SER A 1047 -23.40 -33.32 6.16
N VAL A 1048 -22.89 -33.27 4.93
CA VAL A 1048 -23.69 -33.46 3.71
C VAL A 1048 -23.24 -34.78 3.09
N LYS A 1049 -24.17 -35.73 2.92
CA LYS A 1049 -23.87 -37.10 2.44
C LYS A 1049 -22.70 -37.77 3.17
N GLY A 1050 -22.63 -37.60 4.50
CA GLY A 1050 -21.57 -38.18 5.33
C GLY A 1050 -20.22 -37.43 5.27
N ASN A 1051 -20.10 -36.38 4.47
CA ASN A 1051 -18.89 -35.56 4.38
C ASN A 1051 -18.93 -34.39 5.37
N ARG A 1052 -17.96 -34.33 6.30
CA ARG A 1052 -17.83 -33.27 7.31
C ARG A 1052 -17.21 -31.97 6.76
N ALA A 1053 -16.41 -32.06 5.70
CA ALA A 1053 -15.89 -30.94 4.94
C ALA A 1053 -16.83 -30.65 3.76
N TYR A 1054 -18.13 -30.47 4.03
CA TYR A 1054 -19.08 -30.08 2.99
C TYR A 1054 -18.87 -28.62 2.60
N GLN A 1055 -19.34 -28.25 1.41
CA GLN A 1055 -19.30 -26.86 0.95
C GLN A 1055 -20.30 -26.00 1.76
N ALA A 1056 -19.78 -24.99 2.45
CA ALA A 1056 -20.51 -24.09 3.34
C ALA A 1056 -20.44 -22.62 2.87
N VAL A 1057 -21.41 -21.82 3.32
CA VAL A 1057 -21.50 -20.39 3.04
C VAL A 1057 -20.53 -19.63 3.96
N LYS A 1058 -19.45 -19.10 3.40
CA LYS A 1058 -18.52 -18.16 4.05
C LYS A 1058 -18.10 -17.11 3.01
N GLY A 1059 -17.80 -15.88 3.44
CA GLY A 1059 -17.74 -14.68 2.59
C GLY A 1059 -16.89 -14.81 1.31
N GLY A 1060 -17.22 -14.02 0.28
CA GLY A 1060 -16.44 -13.85 -0.96
C GLY A 1060 -16.94 -14.61 -2.21
N GLY A 1061 -17.93 -15.50 -2.07
CA GLY A 1061 -18.67 -16.08 -3.20
C GLY A 1061 -18.17 -17.44 -3.70
N GLY A 1062 -17.08 -17.98 -3.14
CA GLY A 1062 -16.62 -19.35 -3.36
C GLY A 1062 -17.35 -20.40 -2.51
N ALA A 1063 -17.16 -21.69 -2.82
CA ALA A 1063 -17.72 -22.82 -2.08
C ALA A 1063 -16.66 -23.45 -1.15
N HIS A 1064 -16.58 -22.94 0.09
CA HIS A 1064 -15.51 -23.26 1.05
C HIS A 1064 -15.82 -24.50 1.90
N PRO A 1065 -14.80 -25.22 2.40
CA PRO A 1065 -15.02 -26.29 3.37
C PRO A 1065 -15.64 -25.71 4.65
N ALA A 1066 -16.58 -26.45 5.24
CA ALA A 1066 -17.20 -26.10 6.51
C ALA A 1066 -16.16 -25.71 7.58
N ASP A 1067 -16.51 -24.70 8.38
CA ASP A 1067 -15.73 -24.20 9.52
C ASP A 1067 -14.33 -23.66 9.17
N GLY A 1068 -14.02 -23.35 7.91
CA GLY A 1068 -12.71 -22.83 7.51
C GLY A 1068 -11.58 -23.87 7.57
N PHE A 1069 -11.95 -25.15 7.43
CA PHE A 1069 -11.03 -26.29 7.37
C PHE A 1069 -10.05 -26.35 8.57
N PRO A 1070 -10.55 -26.68 9.78
CA PRO A 1070 -9.71 -26.87 10.96
C PRO A 1070 -8.76 -28.06 10.74
N VAL A 1071 -7.46 -27.85 10.97
CA VAL A 1071 -6.43 -28.86 10.76
C VAL A 1071 -5.43 -28.92 11.91
N ARG A 1072 -4.73 -30.05 11.98
CA ARG A 1072 -3.43 -30.21 12.64
C ARG A 1072 -2.39 -30.48 11.56
N ILE A 1073 -1.21 -29.89 11.73
CA ILE A 1073 -0.10 -30.04 10.79
C ILE A 1073 1.14 -30.59 11.49
N GLY A 1074 1.83 -31.50 10.83
CA GLY A 1074 3.14 -32.01 11.25
C GLY A 1074 4.06 -32.20 10.05
N LEU A 1075 5.34 -32.46 10.32
CA LEU A 1075 6.28 -32.85 9.28
C LEU A 1075 6.14 -34.33 8.97
N ARG A 1076 6.21 -34.68 7.69
CA ARG A 1076 6.29 -36.06 7.23
C ARG A 1076 7.71 -36.56 7.52
N SER A 1077 7.83 -37.67 8.24
CA SER A 1077 9.11 -38.34 8.44
C SER A 1077 9.71 -38.72 7.09
N CYS A 1078 10.94 -38.26 6.83
CA CYS A 1078 11.71 -38.56 5.64
C CYS A 1078 12.01 -40.05 5.51
#